data_AF-T0RE48-F1
#
_entry.id   AF-T0RE48-F1
#
_cell.length_a   1.000
_cell.length_b   1.000
_cell.length_c   1.000
_cell.angle_alpha   90.00
_cell.angle_beta   90.00
_cell.angle_gamma   90.00
#
_symmetry.space_group_name_H-M   'P 1'
#
loop_
_entity.id
_entity.type
_entity.pdbx_description
1 polymer ?
#
loop_
_entity_poly.entity_id
_entity_poly.type
_entity_poly.pdbx_seq_one_letter_code
_entity_poly.pdbx_strand_id
1 'polypeptide(L)'
;MTIEAYEAALWPLRRPNRHVYMGTLPCDATPAVTLVEGRAPFSIANVPAWSTVLSEILSKAATALCLQASPAMTLDVIESHFSVACAGASTDLTPMTLGAIGTLLVVLPSAYTGGSLAWTLGATTTTLEPTSEVRYVVVPLGAVLASAPITAGTRHMLVFDIVRRHPRTRAILLSSRDAMLHELTRIASMPMLQDQRIAHVLTAPVLAFEALCPADAAILDVLLATRRFDVALVEVDAVVNTCRPHPSCMIPDAVVASLVGKRVHRFLSGESESRYQPKVALLFWPTQYRAGIVGLAAAMLSAEPSSTWHLGLALWKRRLPAFLPHLCHRLLAFGDVDLIEIFVSDVLGSALQFDSPPSLTTLAELVRTCLVTLGWCRLGGAVARLVARWVECTNLIDAPKACRLLASFAGVADEPLCAALDVPFVGEFIKVCFDVICTRLAGERYVPSDIGASYILLDAYLDGLTANDAAHLPTNWLDGRVPASVIAIIDDYLYVRQNRVATLLWHCKSDVDTLRFVPAAVLQALTFEVALPVKVYVDALVSALDTAATRSDGDGQHYRCYVEPKNLRDIFLCTAHRCSRRLLDAAYALGDSRTVHVVYELVQGQVLAPSMHGVVAGWALGVAQALVASTSRMDARTEVAVSVTKLLAIVAPEAVAGFLTSWAAALPATLYARRAHLYRALKQLQAVLAAPHRNIFVHLAATCRDTLVANGALNPIPDLPDFVYDDIPVDRRHCHYCAAFATFLADGTETRINALRFTCRVLRAIIAANADRLEMDRRRVVIKVPQPGHATLRDLSLHRQQQWQRAEDRKMVMSLEASMAKPSTDDIMAGWSDAADN
;
A
#
# COMPACT_ATOMS: atom_id res chain seq x y z
N MET A 1 22.93 -5.93 -7.59
CA MET A 1 24.17 -6.47 -8.16
C MET A 1 24.94 -7.17 -7.05
N THR A 2 25.46 -8.37 -7.28
CA THR A 2 26.01 -9.26 -6.25
C THR A 2 27.54 -9.22 -6.16
N ILE A 3 28.10 -9.55 -4.99
CA ILE A 3 29.55 -9.76 -4.78
C ILE A 3 30.17 -10.75 -5.77
N GLU A 4 29.37 -11.71 -6.25
CA GLU A 4 29.70 -12.69 -7.26
C GLU A 4 30.34 -12.07 -8.51
N ALA A 5 30.00 -10.82 -8.87
CA ALA A 5 30.62 -10.11 -9.99
C ALA A 5 32.08 -9.72 -9.70
N TYR A 6 32.39 -9.22 -8.50
CA TYR A 6 33.77 -8.96 -8.08
C TYR A 6 34.57 -10.24 -7.92
N GLU A 7 33.96 -11.28 -7.33
CA GLU A 7 34.59 -12.59 -7.21
C GLU A 7 34.89 -13.18 -8.58
N ALA A 8 33.95 -13.16 -9.53
CA ALA A 8 34.17 -13.63 -10.90
C ALA A 8 35.27 -12.82 -11.62
N ALA A 9 35.29 -11.50 -11.45
CA ALA A 9 36.27 -10.64 -12.11
C ALA A 9 37.69 -10.78 -11.56
N LEU A 10 37.85 -11.02 -10.25
CA LEU A 10 39.16 -11.13 -9.59
C LEU A 10 39.62 -12.59 -9.38
N TRP A 11 38.75 -13.59 -9.61
CA TRP A 11 39.07 -15.02 -9.49
C TRP A 11 40.32 -15.46 -10.28
N PRO A 12 40.56 -15.03 -11.54
CA PRO A 12 41.69 -15.52 -12.33
C PRO A 12 43.06 -15.30 -11.66
N LEU A 13 43.18 -14.24 -10.85
CA LEU A 13 44.41 -13.79 -10.22
C LEU A 13 44.76 -14.56 -8.92
N ARG A 14 43.83 -15.37 -8.40
CA ARG A 14 44.00 -16.12 -7.14
C ARG A 14 44.56 -17.53 -7.29
N ARG A 15 44.91 -17.95 -8.50
CA ARG A 15 45.31 -19.34 -8.79
C ARG A 15 46.73 -19.65 -8.28
N PRO A 16 46.95 -20.68 -7.44
CA PRO A 16 48.27 -21.26 -7.24
C PRO A 16 48.72 -22.04 -8.50
N ASN A 17 50.03 -22.08 -8.77
CA ASN A 17 50.63 -22.66 -9.99
C ASN A 17 50.60 -24.20 -10.06
N ARG A 18 49.44 -24.85 -9.90
CA ARG A 18 49.36 -26.32 -9.81
C ARG A 18 48.19 -26.98 -10.55
N HIS A 19 48.60 -27.80 -11.51
CA HIS A 19 48.01 -29.09 -11.93
C HIS A 19 46.98 -29.16 -13.07
N VAL A 20 47.33 -30.05 -13.99
CA VAL A 20 46.52 -30.65 -15.06
C VAL A 20 45.99 -31.99 -14.55
N TYR A 21 44.83 -32.43 -15.02
CA TYR A 21 44.28 -33.75 -14.68
C TYR A 21 43.94 -34.56 -15.94
N MET A 22 44.33 -35.84 -15.92
CA MET A 22 44.13 -36.83 -16.98
C MET A 22 43.53 -38.10 -16.37
N GLY A 23 42.62 -38.77 -17.08
CA GLY A 23 42.08 -40.07 -16.68
C GLY A 23 41.58 -40.91 -17.85
N THR A 24 41.44 -42.22 -17.59
CA THR A 24 40.77 -43.20 -18.44
C THR A 24 39.32 -43.38 -18.00
N LEU A 25 38.44 -43.81 -18.91
CA LEU A 25 37.06 -44.19 -18.58
C LEU A 25 36.85 -45.70 -18.72
N PRO A 26 36.21 -46.37 -17.75
CA PRO A 26 35.73 -47.74 -17.94
C PRO A 26 34.59 -47.74 -18.97
N CYS A 27 34.66 -48.63 -19.96
CA CYS A 27 33.79 -48.53 -21.15
C CYS A 27 33.14 -49.88 -21.53
N ASP A 28 31.85 -50.02 -21.21
CA ASP A 28 30.95 -51.04 -21.78
C ASP A 28 30.10 -50.49 -22.94
N ALA A 29 30.40 -49.28 -23.42
CA ALA A 29 29.61 -48.61 -24.46
C ALA A 29 30.01 -49.05 -25.88
N THR A 30 29.18 -49.88 -26.51
CA THR A 30 29.30 -50.19 -27.95
C THR A 30 28.81 -49.01 -28.81
N PRO A 31 29.66 -48.44 -29.69
CA PRO A 31 29.27 -47.30 -30.52
C PRO A 31 28.52 -47.75 -31.78
N ALA A 32 27.21 -47.55 -31.80
CA ALA A 32 26.43 -47.56 -33.03
C ALA A 32 26.34 -46.13 -33.59
N VAL A 33 27.21 -45.79 -34.55
CA VAL A 33 27.22 -44.48 -35.22
C VAL A 33 26.82 -44.65 -36.67
N THR A 34 25.58 -44.27 -37.01
CA THR A 34 25.11 -44.15 -38.39
C THR A 34 25.46 -42.76 -38.91
N LEU A 35 26.30 -42.70 -39.94
CA LEU A 35 26.61 -41.45 -40.65
C LEU A 35 25.38 -40.93 -41.39
N VAL A 36 24.90 -39.75 -41.02
CA VAL A 36 23.95 -38.94 -41.78
C VAL A 36 24.59 -37.58 -42.00
N GLU A 37 24.76 -37.17 -43.25
CA GLU A 37 25.31 -35.85 -43.58
C GLU A 37 24.33 -34.73 -43.21
N GLY A 38 24.62 -34.06 -42.10
CA GLY A 38 23.86 -32.97 -41.53
C GLY A 38 24.22 -32.78 -40.07
N ARG A 39 24.00 -31.59 -39.50
CA ARG A 39 24.14 -31.36 -38.06
C ARG A 39 22.98 -32.01 -37.29
N ALA A 40 22.94 -33.34 -37.29
CA ALA A 40 22.17 -34.07 -36.29
C ALA A 40 22.87 -33.90 -34.93
N PRO A 41 22.15 -33.53 -33.85
CA PRO A 41 22.75 -33.51 -32.52
C PRO A 41 23.19 -34.92 -32.15
N PHE A 42 24.44 -35.06 -31.69
CA PHE A 42 24.91 -36.32 -31.17
C PHE A 42 24.03 -36.74 -29.97
N SER A 43 23.68 -38.02 -29.87
CA SER A 43 22.84 -38.51 -28.76
C SER A 43 23.60 -39.50 -27.90
N ILE A 44 23.51 -39.32 -26.58
CA ILE A 44 24.14 -40.19 -25.60
C ILE A 44 23.10 -41.24 -25.19
N ALA A 45 23.25 -42.47 -25.69
CA ALA A 45 22.26 -43.53 -25.50
C ALA A 45 21.98 -43.88 -24.02
N ASN A 46 22.95 -43.69 -23.13
CA ASN A 46 22.80 -43.91 -21.68
C ASN A 46 23.14 -42.63 -20.90
N VAL A 47 22.25 -41.64 -20.97
CA VAL A 47 22.36 -40.36 -20.25
C VAL A 47 22.62 -40.54 -18.74
N PRO A 48 21.96 -41.47 -18.01
CA PRO A 48 22.24 -41.68 -16.57
C PRO A 48 23.67 -42.13 -16.27
N ALA A 49 24.21 -43.11 -17.02
CA ALA A 49 25.59 -43.56 -16.83
C ALA A 49 26.60 -42.45 -17.18
N TRP A 50 26.37 -41.74 -18.29
CA TRP A 50 27.18 -40.58 -18.66
C TRP A 50 27.15 -39.48 -17.60
N SER A 51 25.98 -39.15 -17.04
CA SER A 51 25.85 -38.12 -16.01
C SER A 51 26.61 -38.46 -14.73
N THR A 52 26.67 -39.75 -14.37
CA THR A 52 27.44 -40.25 -13.22
C THR A 52 28.94 -40.08 -13.47
N VAL A 53 29.43 -40.55 -14.63
CA VAL A 53 30.84 -40.41 -15.05
C VAL A 53 31.25 -38.94 -15.15
N LEU A 54 30.43 -38.12 -15.78
CA LEU A 54 30.66 -36.68 -15.95
C LEU A 54 30.72 -35.95 -14.61
N SER A 55 29.90 -36.34 -13.62
CA SER A 55 29.97 -35.77 -12.27
C SER A 55 31.29 -36.10 -11.56
N GLU A 56 31.82 -37.31 -11.76
CA GLU A 56 33.15 -37.71 -11.25
C GLU A 56 34.28 -36.94 -11.96
N ILE A 57 34.23 -36.84 -13.29
CA ILE A 57 35.15 -36.01 -14.09
C ILE A 57 35.13 -34.56 -13.59
N LEU A 58 33.94 -33.98 -13.37
CA LEU A 58 33.79 -32.59 -12.95
C LEU A 58 34.22 -32.35 -11.49
N SER A 59 34.10 -33.33 -10.60
CA SER A 59 34.70 -33.28 -9.26
C SER A 59 36.23 -33.26 -9.32
N LYS A 60 36.82 -34.12 -10.16
CA LYS A 60 38.26 -34.14 -10.45
C LYS A 60 38.72 -32.85 -11.15
N ALA A 61 37.92 -32.31 -12.06
CA ALA A 61 38.14 -31.03 -12.72
C ALA A 61 38.11 -29.87 -11.72
N ALA A 62 37.12 -29.82 -10.82
CA ALA A 62 37.04 -28.81 -9.76
C ALA A 62 38.25 -28.87 -8.83
N THR A 63 38.78 -30.07 -8.57
CA THR A 63 40.03 -30.28 -7.83
C THR A 63 41.23 -29.70 -8.57
N ALA A 64 41.43 -30.06 -9.84
CA ALA A 64 42.54 -29.60 -10.67
C ALA A 64 42.51 -28.09 -10.94
N LEU A 65 41.33 -27.52 -11.16
CA LEU A 65 41.11 -26.10 -11.38
C LEU A 65 41.13 -25.26 -10.08
N CYS A 66 41.44 -25.87 -8.93
CA CYS A 66 41.48 -25.24 -7.60
C CYS A 66 40.17 -24.57 -7.17
N LEU A 67 39.02 -25.18 -7.51
CA LEU A 67 37.67 -24.64 -7.25
C LEU A 67 37.03 -25.17 -5.95
N GLN A 68 37.70 -26.08 -5.24
CA GLN A 68 37.19 -26.71 -4.01
C GLN A 68 36.92 -25.74 -2.83
N ALA A 69 37.41 -24.49 -2.90
CA ALA A 69 37.25 -23.51 -1.81
C ALA A 69 35.80 -23.02 -1.61
N SER A 70 34.86 -23.31 -2.52
CA SER A 70 33.45 -22.93 -2.38
C SER A 70 32.51 -24.14 -2.56
N PRO A 71 31.87 -24.64 -1.49
CA PRO A 71 30.91 -25.75 -1.58
C PRO A 71 29.62 -25.39 -2.34
N ALA A 72 29.45 -24.12 -2.74
CA ALA A 72 28.31 -23.65 -3.54
C ALA A 72 28.56 -23.66 -5.06
N MET A 73 29.80 -23.91 -5.53
CA MET A 73 30.09 -23.94 -6.97
C MET A 73 29.98 -25.36 -7.54
N THR A 74 28.83 -25.67 -8.15
CA THR A 74 28.72 -26.83 -9.05
C THR A 74 29.27 -26.50 -10.44
N LEU A 75 30.09 -27.39 -10.98
CA LEU A 75 30.49 -27.35 -12.38
C LEU A 75 29.51 -28.09 -13.27
N ASP A 76 29.49 -27.71 -14.53
CA ASP A 76 28.70 -28.31 -15.59
C ASP A 76 29.48 -28.20 -16.90
N VAL A 77 29.01 -28.86 -17.96
CA VAL A 77 29.61 -28.74 -19.29
C VAL A 77 28.56 -28.39 -20.33
N ILE A 78 28.98 -27.57 -21.29
CA ILE A 78 28.24 -27.33 -22.53
C ILE A 78 29.04 -27.99 -23.65
N GLU A 79 28.38 -28.72 -24.55
CA GLU A 79 29.04 -29.21 -25.76
C GLU A 79 29.48 -28.01 -26.59
N SER A 80 30.79 -27.92 -26.88
CA SER A 80 31.33 -26.91 -27.79
C SER A 80 31.20 -27.39 -29.22
N HIS A 81 31.65 -28.63 -29.49
CA HIS A 81 31.51 -29.34 -30.76
C HIS A 81 32.03 -30.79 -30.68
N PHE A 82 31.61 -31.61 -31.62
CA PHE A 82 32.27 -32.86 -31.98
C PHE A 82 33.35 -32.62 -33.05
N SER A 83 34.60 -33.02 -32.76
CA SER A 83 35.76 -32.92 -33.66
C SER A 83 36.08 -34.27 -34.31
N VAL A 84 36.15 -34.27 -35.65
CA VAL A 84 36.62 -35.38 -36.48
C VAL A 84 37.88 -34.91 -37.23
N ALA A 85 39.05 -35.24 -36.70
CA ALA A 85 40.33 -34.72 -37.20
C ALA A 85 41.11 -35.82 -37.96
N CYS A 86 41.46 -35.56 -39.22
CA CYS A 86 42.35 -36.39 -40.03
C CYS A 86 43.74 -35.77 -40.24
N ALA A 87 43.88 -34.45 -40.08
CA ALA A 87 45.16 -33.73 -40.16
C ALA A 87 45.74 -33.38 -38.78
N GLY A 88 44.89 -33.19 -37.76
CA GLY A 88 45.30 -32.87 -36.39
C GLY A 88 45.69 -31.40 -36.22
N ALA A 89 44.78 -30.47 -36.50
CA ALA A 89 45.03 -29.05 -36.27
C ALA A 89 44.67 -28.64 -34.83
N SER A 90 45.37 -27.64 -34.30
CA SER A 90 45.12 -27.15 -32.93
C SER A 90 43.78 -26.39 -32.80
N THR A 91 43.27 -25.86 -33.92
CA THR A 91 41.94 -25.25 -34.05
C THR A 91 40.81 -26.24 -33.79
N ASP A 92 41.05 -27.55 -34.02
CA ASP A 92 40.09 -28.62 -33.78
C ASP A 92 39.90 -28.92 -32.27
N LEU A 93 40.67 -28.23 -31.42
CA LEU A 93 40.67 -28.36 -29.96
C LEU A 93 40.17 -27.11 -29.25
N THR A 94 40.14 -25.96 -29.94
CA THR A 94 39.80 -24.67 -29.33
C THR A 94 38.29 -24.54 -29.16
N PRO A 95 37.78 -24.29 -27.93
CA PRO A 95 36.34 -24.14 -27.73
C PRO A 95 35.81 -22.85 -28.36
N MET A 96 34.53 -22.87 -28.74
CA MET A 96 33.87 -21.74 -29.39
C MET A 96 33.12 -20.80 -28.43
N THR A 97 32.94 -21.16 -27.15
CA THR A 97 32.02 -20.43 -26.25
C THR A 97 32.73 -19.41 -25.36
N LEU A 98 32.26 -18.15 -25.39
CA LEU A 98 32.67 -17.12 -24.45
C LEU A 98 32.15 -17.43 -23.03
N GLY A 99 33.06 -17.70 -22.09
CA GLY A 99 32.76 -17.83 -20.65
C GLY A 99 33.14 -19.17 -20.00
N ALA A 100 33.80 -20.09 -20.71
CA ALA A 100 34.29 -21.33 -20.11
C ALA A 100 35.42 -21.09 -19.08
N ILE A 101 35.48 -21.90 -18.01
CA ILE A 101 36.60 -21.93 -17.04
C ILE A 101 37.76 -22.84 -17.46
N GLY A 102 37.55 -23.65 -18.48
CA GLY A 102 38.47 -24.64 -19.02
C GLY A 102 37.76 -25.51 -20.05
N THR A 103 38.52 -26.41 -20.67
CA THR A 103 38.04 -27.32 -21.71
C THR A 103 38.11 -28.75 -21.20
N LEU A 104 37.04 -29.50 -21.36
CA LEU A 104 37.05 -30.94 -21.20
C LEU A 104 37.12 -31.58 -22.59
N LEU A 105 38.25 -32.22 -22.89
CA LEU A 105 38.45 -33.00 -24.10
C LEU A 105 38.16 -34.46 -23.78
N VAL A 106 37.30 -35.12 -24.57
CA VAL A 106 37.01 -36.55 -24.44
C VAL A 106 37.35 -37.24 -25.76
N VAL A 107 38.49 -37.92 -25.79
CA VAL A 107 38.98 -38.69 -26.93
C VAL A 107 38.21 -40.00 -27.00
N LEU A 108 37.55 -40.26 -28.13
CA LEU A 108 36.74 -41.44 -28.36
C LEU A 108 37.56 -42.56 -29.04
N PRO A 109 37.14 -43.84 -28.93
CA PRO A 109 37.84 -44.97 -29.54
C PRO A 109 37.86 -44.79 -31.04
N SER A 110 39.05 -44.56 -31.59
CA SER A 110 39.24 -44.24 -33.00
C SER A 110 40.65 -44.66 -33.44
N ALA A 111 40.77 -45.18 -34.66
CA ALA A 111 42.04 -45.67 -35.18
C ALA A 111 42.79 -44.53 -35.88
N TYR A 112 43.86 -44.04 -35.25
CA TYR A 112 44.76 -43.04 -35.81
C TYR A 112 46.20 -43.23 -35.33
N THR A 113 47.16 -42.69 -36.10
CA THR A 113 48.59 -42.62 -35.76
C THR A 113 49.07 -41.17 -35.91
N GLY A 114 50.09 -40.79 -35.15
CA GLY A 114 50.40 -39.37 -34.92
C GLY A 114 49.28 -38.68 -34.14
N GLY A 115 49.27 -37.35 -34.10
CA GLY A 115 48.19 -36.63 -33.42
C GLY A 115 48.22 -36.69 -31.90
N SER A 116 49.41 -36.73 -31.28
CA SER A 116 49.53 -36.46 -29.84
C SER A 116 48.99 -35.06 -29.52
N LEU A 117 48.29 -34.95 -28.39
CA LEU A 117 47.79 -33.67 -27.89
C LEU A 117 48.77 -33.15 -26.85
N ALA A 118 49.14 -31.87 -26.94
CA ALA A 118 49.97 -31.20 -25.96
C ALA A 118 49.24 -29.95 -25.45
N TRP A 119 49.42 -29.61 -24.18
CA TRP A 119 48.98 -28.33 -23.66
C TRP A 119 49.98 -27.76 -22.68
N THR A 120 50.20 -26.45 -22.76
CA THR A 120 51.20 -25.73 -21.98
C THR A 120 50.55 -24.65 -21.13
N LEU A 121 50.74 -24.71 -19.81
CA LEU A 121 50.33 -23.66 -18.87
C LEU A 121 51.58 -23.13 -18.16
N GLY A 122 51.94 -21.88 -18.44
CA GLY A 122 53.19 -21.28 -17.97
C GLY A 122 54.39 -22.07 -18.49
N ALA A 123 55.23 -22.57 -17.58
CA ALA A 123 56.42 -23.37 -17.91
C ALA A 123 56.18 -24.89 -17.93
N THR A 124 54.93 -25.36 -17.73
CA THR A 124 54.61 -26.79 -17.69
C THR A 124 53.83 -27.21 -18.93
N THR A 125 54.42 -28.12 -19.71
CA THR A 125 53.74 -28.81 -20.82
C THR A 125 53.36 -30.22 -20.38
N THR A 126 52.18 -30.70 -20.79
CA THR A 126 51.74 -32.09 -20.63
C THR A 126 51.26 -32.62 -21.98
N THR A 127 51.52 -33.90 -22.27
CA THR A 127 51.10 -34.56 -23.50
C THR A 127 50.16 -35.73 -23.25
N LEU A 128 49.29 -36.01 -24.21
CA LEU A 128 48.48 -37.21 -24.33
C LEU A 128 48.83 -37.88 -25.66
N GLU A 129 49.43 -39.06 -25.58
CA GLU A 129 49.75 -39.88 -26.76
C GLU A 129 48.49 -40.53 -27.37
N PRO A 130 48.54 -40.90 -28.66
CA PRO A 130 47.43 -41.56 -29.36
C PRO A 130 46.97 -42.84 -28.63
N THR A 131 45.67 -43.04 -28.58
CA THR A 131 45.04 -44.11 -27.79
C THR A 131 43.81 -44.66 -28.49
N SER A 132 43.59 -45.97 -28.37
CA SER A 132 42.35 -46.65 -28.75
C SER A 132 41.30 -46.68 -27.63
N GLU A 133 41.69 -46.32 -26.41
CA GLU A 133 40.81 -46.22 -25.23
C GLU A 133 40.10 -44.88 -25.14
N VAL A 134 38.94 -44.84 -24.47
CA VAL A 134 38.30 -43.57 -24.08
C VAL A 134 39.14 -42.87 -23.00
N ARG A 135 39.62 -41.66 -23.30
CA ARG A 135 40.37 -40.83 -22.35
C ARG A 135 39.81 -39.43 -22.27
N TYR A 136 39.95 -38.81 -21.11
CA TYR A 136 39.59 -37.40 -20.93
C TYR A 136 40.76 -36.59 -20.36
N VAL A 137 40.79 -35.31 -20.75
CA VAL A 137 41.74 -34.31 -20.27
C VAL A 137 40.97 -33.06 -19.89
N VAL A 138 41.24 -32.55 -18.68
CA VAL A 138 40.77 -31.24 -18.24
C VAL A 138 41.88 -30.23 -18.47
N VAL A 139 41.64 -29.30 -19.39
CA VAL A 139 42.58 -28.25 -19.77
C VAL A 139 42.14 -26.93 -19.13
N PRO A 140 42.96 -26.31 -18.26
CA PRO A 140 42.61 -25.04 -17.64
C PRO A 140 42.58 -23.89 -18.65
N LEU A 141 41.62 -22.97 -18.49
CA LEU A 141 41.56 -21.74 -19.27
C LEU A 141 42.88 -20.96 -19.15
N GLY A 142 43.48 -20.64 -20.30
CA GLY A 142 44.79 -20.00 -20.43
C GLY A 142 45.93 -20.96 -20.83
N ALA A 143 45.71 -22.28 -20.84
CA ALA A 143 46.69 -23.21 -21.40
C ALA A 143 46.65 -23.19 -22.94
N VAL A 144 47.83 -23.16 -23.57
CA VAL A 144 47.95 -23.24 -25.03
C VAL A 144 47.82 -24.71 -25.46
N LEU A 145 46.71 -25.05 -26.12
CA LEU A 145 46.46 -26.35 -26.72
C LEU A 145 47.15 -26.48 -28.08
N ALA A 146 47.78 -27.63 -28.31
CA ALA A 146 48.41 -28.00 -29.57
C ALA A 146 48.07 -29.44 -29.93
N SER A 147 47.80 -29.71 -31.21
CA SER A 147 47.81 -31.06 -31.77
C SER A 147 49.06 -31.23 -32.63
N ALA A 148 49.75 -32.35 -32.48
CA ALA A 148 50.67 -32.83 -33.51
C ALA A 148 49.88 -33.24 -34.78
N PRO A 149 50.52 -33.34 -35.95
CA PRO A 149 49.87 -33.86 -37.15
C PRO A 149 49.45 -35.33 -36.99
N ILE A 150 48.26 -35.67 -37.50
CA ILE A 150 47.81 -37.06 -37.65
C ILE A 150 48.39 -37.60 -38.97
N THR A 151 49.09 -38.73 -38.90
CA THR A 151 49.81 -39.32 -40.03
C THR A 151 49.02 -40.40 -40.77
N ALA A 152 48.07 -41.05 -40.09
CA ALA A 152 47.09 -41.94 -40.72
C ALA A 152 45.85 -42.08 -39.83
N GLY A 153 44.70 -42.39 -40.43
CA GLY A 153 43.44 -42.62 -39.72
C GLY A 153 42.70 -41.33 -39.36
N THR A 154 41.83 -41.40 -38.36
CA THR A 154 40.97 -40.28 -37.96
C THR A 154 40.75 -40.31 -36.45
N ARG A 155 40.95 -39.16 -35.79
CA ARG A 155 40.71 -38.98 -34.35
C ARG A 155 39.30 -38.43 -34.13
N HIS A 156 38.51 -39.11 -33.32
CA HIS A 156 37.19 -38.66 -32.87
C HIS A 156 37.28 -38.10 -31.45
N MET A 157 36.71 -36.92 -31.21
CA MET A 157 36.80 -36.26 -29.91
C MET A 157 35.58 -35.36 -29.65
N LEU A 158 35.03 -35.41 -28.45
CA LEU A 158 34.04 -34.43 -27.97
C LEU A 158 34.78 -33.31 -27.25
N VAL A 159 34.49 -32.06 -27.62
CA VAL A 159 35.03 -30.85 -26.99
C VAL A 159 33.92 -30.20 -26.17
N PHE A 160 34.14 -30.07 -24.87
CA PHE A 160 33.20 -29.48 -23.93
C PHE A 160 33.79 -28.22 -23.31
N ASP A 161 32.96 -27.18 -23.24
CA ASP A 161 33.19 -25.98 -22.45
C ASP A 161 32.79 -26.26 -21.00
N ILE A 162 33.77 -26.25 -20.07
CA ILE A 162 33.47 -26.36 -18.65
C ILE A 162 32.94 -25.01 -18.18
N VAL A 163 31.75 -25.00 -17.60
CA VAL A 163 31.06 -23.80 -17.12
C VAL A 163 30.68 -23.93 -15.63
N ARG A 164 30.36 -22.80 -15.00
CA ARG A 164 29.80 -22.78 -13.64
C ARG A 164 28.28 -22.85 -13.71
N ARG A 165 27.67 -23.90 -13.12
CA ARG A 165 26.23 -23.94 -12.87
C ARG A 165 25.95 -23.16 -11.59
N HIS A 166 25.72 -21.85 -11.73
CA HIS A 166 25.13 -21.03 -10.68
C HIS A 166 23.69 -20.67 -11.07
N PRO A 167 22.67 -20.86 -10.21
CA PRO A 167 21.27 -20.75 -10.61
C PRO A 167 20.80 -19.33 -10.96
N ARG A 168 21.64 -18.29 -10.81
CA ARG A 168 21.22 -16.88 -11.00
C ARG A 168 22.23 -15.94 -11.68
N THR A 169 23.39 -16.41 -12.17
CA THR A 169 24.44 -15.48 -12.65
C THR A 169 25.21 -16.02 -13.85
N ARG A 170 25.11 -15.32 -15.00
CA ARG A 170 26.06 -15.42 -16.12
C ARG A 170 27.38 -14.77 -15.70
N ALA A 171 28.18 -15.47 -14.89
CA ALA A 171 29.51 -15.02 -14.52
C ALA A 171 30.43 -15.12 -15.74
N ILE A 172 30.64 -14.01 -16.46
CA ILE A 172 31.64 -13.91 -17.52
C ILE A 172 33.00 -14.10 -16.87
N LEU A 173 33.71 -15.17 -17.24
CA LEU A 173 35.06 -15.41 -16.76
C LEU A 173 36.06 -14.72 -17.68
N LEU A 174 36.92 -13.94 -17.06
CA LEU A 174 37.77 -12.98 -17.73
C LEU A 174 39.14 -13.64 -17.93
N SER A 175 39.38 -14.13 -19.13
CA SER A 175 40.59 -14.87 -19.51
C SER A 175 41.82 -13.98 -19.69
N SER A 176 41.66 -12.65 -19.76
CA SER A 176 42.72 -11.68 -19.96
C SER A 176 42.67 -10.52 -18.97
N ARG A 177 43.81 -9.82 -18.80
CA ARG A 177 43.90 -8.58 -18.01
C ARG A 177 42.90 -7.54 -18.51
N ASP A 178 42.76 -7.39 -19.83
CA ASP A 178 41.88 -6.38 -20.42
C ASP A 178 40.40 -6.70 -20.18
N ALA A 179 40.02 -7.99 -20.19
CA ALA A 179 38.69 -8.42 -19.80
C ALA A 179 38.42 -8.10 -18.32
N MET A 180 39.38 -8.35 -17.42
CA MET A 180 39.31 -7.97 -16.01
C MET A 180 39.15 -6.45 -15.80
N LEU A 181 39.92 -5.65 -16.53
CA LEU A 181 39.82 -4.18 -16.50
C LEU A 181 38.47 -3.68 -17.02
N HIS A 182 37.98 -4.23 -18.13
CA HIS A 182 36.69 -3.87 -18.71
C HIS A 182 35.54 -4.18 -17.74
N GLU A 183 35.50 -5.38 -17.17
CA GLU A 183 34.45 -5.77 -16.24
C GLU A 183 34.52 -4.98 -14.93
N LEU A 184 35.70 -4.76 -14.35
CA LEU A 184 35.83 -3.94 -13.14
C LEU A 184 35.45 -2.47 -13.40
N THR A 185 35.75 -1.93 -14.59
CA THR A 185 35.28 -0.60 -15.01
C THR A 185 33.76 -0.56 -15.15
N ARG A 186 33.15 -1.61 -15.73
CA ARG A 186 31.69 -1.78 -15.83
C ARG A 186 31.04 -1.88 -14.45
N ILE A 187 31.63 -2.66 -13.54
CA ILE A 187 31.22 -2.82 -12.15
C ILE A 187 31.27 -1.48 -11.41
N ALA A 188 32.37 -0.74 -11.55
CA ALA A 188 32.54 0.56 -10.90
C ALA A 188 31.56 1.63 -11.40
N SER A 189 31.07 1.50 -12.64
CA SER A 189 30.10 2.41 -13.26
C SER A 189 28.65 2.06 -12.96
N MET A 190 28.37 1.02 -12.16
CA MET A 190 27.01 0.63 -11.76
C MET A 190 26.63 1.16 -10.36
N PRO A 191 25.38 1.63 -10.16
CA PRO A 191 24.88 2.01 -8.84
C PRO A 191 24.71 0.78 -7.94
N MET A 192 25.65 0.59 -7.01
CA MET A 192 25.69 -0.44 -5.99
C MET A 192 25.00 0.05 -4.72
N LEU A 193 23.82 -0.50 -4.44
CA LEU A 193 22.93 -0.02 -3.38
C LEU A 193 23.23 -0.56 -1.96
N GLN A 194 24.10 -1.57 -1.81
CA GLN A 194 24.34 -2.25 -0.53
C GLN A 194 25.84 -2.45 -0.22
N ASP A 195 26.54 -3.29 -1.00
CA ASP A 195 27.93 -3.67 -0.70
C ASP A 195 28.97 -2.69 -1.27
N GLN A 196 29.05 -1.48 -0.69
CA GLN A 196 29.98 -0.42 -1.15
C GLN A 196 31.47 -0.62 -0.78
N ARG A 197 31.81 -1.53 0.13
CA ARG A 197 33.16 -1.65 0.73
C ARG A 197 33.56 -3.11 0.76
N ILE A 198 34.40 -3.50 -0.21
CA ILE A 198 34.75 -4.90 -0.49
C ILE A 198 36.19 -5.14 -0.04
N ALA A 199 36.41 -6.20 0.74
CA ALA A 199 37.74 -6.57 1.21
C ALA A 199 38.24 -7.89 0.62
N HIS A 200 39.53 -7.95 0.34
CA HIS A 200 40.28 -9.16 0.08
C HIS A 200 41.27 -9.38 1.22
N VAL A 201 41.07 -10.43 2.02
CA VAL A 201 42.05 -10.87 3.04
C VAL A 201 43.36 -11.23 2.32
N LEU A 202 44.48 -10.70 2.79
CA LEU A 202 45.80 -10.98 2.21
C LEU A 202 46.28 -12.38 2.54
N THR A 203 47.09 -12.95 1.64
CA THR A 203 47.73 -14.26 1.87
C THR A 203 48.83 -14.17 2.93
N ALA A 204 49.52 -13.03 3.00
CA ALA A 204 50.47 -12.68 4.06
C ALA A 204 50.00 -11.39 4.77
N PRO A 205 49.89 -11.36 6.11
CA PRO A 205 49.29 -10.24 6.83
C PRO A 205 50.25 -9.04 6.99
N VAL A 206 50.54 -8.35 5.89
CA VAL A 206 51.51 -7.23 5.85
C VAL A 206 50.84 -5.92 5.46
N LEU A 207 51.01 -4.87 6.28
CA LEU A 207 50.47 -3.52 6.05
C LEU A 207 51.41 -2.64 5.19
N ALA A 208 52.02 -3.22 4.15
CA ALA A 208 52.87 -2.53 3.18
C ALA A 208 52.60 -3.07 1.77
N PHE A 209 52.42 -2.19 0.78
CA PHE A 209 52.06 -2.57 -0.59
C PHE A 209 53.22 -3.27 -1.32
N GLU A 210 54.45 -2.89 -0.97
CA GLU A 210 55.71 -3.40 -1.52
C GLU A 210 56.01 -4.84 -1.06
N ALA A 211 55.31 -5.31 -0.02
CA ALA A 211 55.46 -6.63 0.58
C ALA A 211 54.30 -7.59 0.25
N LEU A 212 53.41 -7.23 -0.66
CA LEU A 212 52.33 -8.09 -1.13
C LEU A 212 52.88 -9.30 -1.88
N CYS A 213 52.24 -10.47 -1.70
CA CYS A 213 52.57 -11.63 -2.51
C CYS A 213 52.15 -11.42 -3.97
N PRO A 214 52.71 -12.14 -4.96
CA PRO A 214 52.42 -11.90 -6.38
C PRO A 214 50.93 -11.96 -6.76
N ALA A 215 50.12 -12.77 -6.09
CA ALA A 215 48.67 -12.84 -6.32
C ALA A 215 47.92 -11.61 -5.79
N ASP A 216 48.22 -11.19 -4.56
CA ASP A 216 47.62 -10.00 -3.94
C ASP A 216 48.04 -8.72 -4.69
N ALA A 217 49.31 -8.66 -5.12
CA ALA A 217 49.84 -7.57 -5.94
C ALA A 217 49.17 -7.49 -7.32
N ALA A 218 48.92 -8.63 -7.98
CA ALA A 218 48.22 -8.65 -9.27
C ALA A 218 46.78 -8.13 -9.17
N ILE A 219 46.09 -8.37 -8.04
CA ILE A 219 44.75 -7.83 -7.78
C ILE A 219 44.80 -6.32 -7.57
N LEU A 220 45.77 -5.82 -6.81
CA LEU A 220 46.03 -4.39 -6.65
C LEU A 220 46.28 -3.72 -8.02
N ASP A 221 47.19 -4.29 -8.84
CA ASP A 221 47.55 -3.80 -10.16
C ASP A 221 46.35 -3.65 -11.11
N VAL A 222 45.43 -4.61 -11.09
CA VAL A 222 44.22 -4.56 -11.92
C VAL A 222 43.23 -3.53 -11.39
N LEU A 223 43.00 -3.46 -10.07
CA LEU A 223 42.13 -2.43 -9.46
C LEU A 223 42.63 -1.01 -9.77
N LEU A 224 43.93 -0.75 -9.56
CA LEU A 224 44.56 0.55 -9.82
C LEU A 224 44.51 0.93 -11.32
N ALA A 225 44.74 -0.03 -12.21
CA ALA A 225 44.73 0.22 -13.65
C ALA A 225 43.35 0.64 -14.20
N THR A 226 42.24 0.33 -13.53
CA THR A 226 40.92 0.88 -13.89
C THR A 226 40.82 2.40 -13.68
N ARG A 227 41.58 2.96 -12.72
CA ARG A 227 41.41 4.32 -12.16
C ARG A 227 40.00 4.64 -11.65
N ARG A 228 39.14 3.63 -11.45
CA ARG A 228 37.76 3.79 -10.94
C ARG A 228 37.59 3.34 -9.50
N PHE A 229 38.56 2.62 -8.95
CA PHE A 229 38.59 2.18 -7.55
C PHE A 229 39.55 3.00 -6.71
N ASP A 230 39.10 3.33 -5.50
CA ASP A 230 39.96 3.60 -4.37
C ASP A 230 40.39 2.27 -3.74
N VAL A 231 41.66 2.17 -3.34
CA VAL A 231 42.22 0.99 -2.68
C VAL A 231 43.03 1.43 -1.46
N ALA A 232 42.88 0.69 -0.36
CA ALA A 232 43.63 0.89 0.88
C ALA A 232 44.01 -0.46 1.51
N LEU A 233 45.18 -0.52 2.15
CA LEU A 233 45.49 -1.60 3.09
C LEU A 233 44.85 -1.29 4.43
N VAL A 234 44.17 -2.28 5.01
CA VAL A 234 43.46 -2.14 6.27
C VAL A 234 43.75 -3.30 7.21
N GLU A 235 43.76 -3.01 8.49
CA GLU A 235 43.59 -4.01 9.54
C GLU A 235 42.11 -4.04 9.93
N VAL A 236 41.49 -5.21 9.90
CA VAL A 236 40.05 -5.40 10.10
C VAL A 236 39.80 -6.47 11.13
N ASP A 237 39.04 -6.12 12.16
CA ASP A 237 38.43 -7.08 13.08
C ASP A 237 36.90 -7.07 12.86
N ALA A 238 36.09 -6.61 13.81
CA ALA A 238 34.67 -6.31 13.55
C ALA A 238 34.47 -5.03 12.68
N VAL A 239 35.48 -4.16 12.65
CA VAL A 239 35.52 -2.88 11.93
C VAL A 239 36.94 -2.64 11.38
N VAL A 240 37.09 -1.66 10.49
CA VAL A 240 38.41 -1.17 10.05
C VAL A 240 39.10 -0.45 11.23
N ASN A 241 40.20 -1.02 11.72
CA ASN A 241 40.99 -0.47 12.82
C ASN A 241 42.04 0.53 12.32
N THR A 242 42.70 0.20 11.21
CA THR A 242 43.69 1.06 10.55
C THR A 242 43.42 1.13 9.05
N CYS A 243 43.78 2.24 8.41
CA CYS A 243 43.61 2.44 6.98
C CYS A 243 44.83 3.16 6.38
N ARG A 244 45.49 2.52 5.42
CA ARG A 244 46.62 3.04 4.65
C ARG A 244 46.20 3.16 3.18
N PRO A 245 45.77 4.35 2.71
CA PRO A 245 45.35 4.53 1.32
C PRO A 245 46.52 4.29 0.36
N HIS A 246 46.25 3.70 -0.81
CA HIS A 246 47.26 3.59 -1.86
C HIS A 246 47.53 4.99 -2.45
N PRO A 247 48.80 5.43 -2.59
CA PRO A 247 49.12 6.80 -2.98
C PRO A 247 48.50 7.21 -4.34
N SER A 248 48.46 6.30 -5.31
CA SER A 248 47.89 6.56 -6.64
C SER A 248 46.38 6.80 -6.68
N CYS A 249 45.65 6.52 -5.60
CA CYS A 249 44.19 6.68 -5.56
C CYS A 249 43.76 8.11 -5.18
N MET A 250 44.64 8.93 -4.61
CA MET A 250 44.30 10.28 -4.11
C MET A 250 43.03 10.29 -3.25
N ILE A 251 42.98 9.42 -2.24
CA ILE A 251 41.83 9.27 -1.33
C ILE A 251 41.85 10.46 -0.34
N PRO A 252 40.80 11.30 -0.27
CA PRO A 252 40.77 12.44 0.65
C PRO A 252 40.83 11.99 2.12
N ASP A 253 41.54 12.74 2.97
CA ASP A 253 41.71 12.41 4.40
C ASP A 253 40.38 12.23 5.15
N ALA A 254 39.35 13.00 4.79
CA ALA A 254 38.01 12.83 5.34
C ALA A 254 37.42 11.43 5.07
N VAL A 255 37.70 10.83 3.90
CA VAL A 255 37.29 9.45 3.55
C VAL A 255 38.09 8.46 4.39
N VAL A 256 39.42 8.65 4.50
CA VAL A 256 40.32 7.77 5.29
C VAL A 256 39.93 7.77 6.77
N ALA A 257 39.73 8.95 7.36
CA ALA A 257 39.27 9.09 8.74
C ALA A 257 37.87 8.49 8.96
N SER A 258 36.96 8.64 7.99
CA SER A 258 35.60 8.07 8.05
C SER A 258 35.54 6.57 7.82
N LEU A 259 36.60 5.93 7.33
CA LEU A 259 36.69 4.46 7.19
C LEU A 259 37.00 3.79 8.52
N VAL A 260 37.83 4.40 9.35
CA VAL A 260 38.17 3.87 10.68
C VAL A 260 36.90 3.77 11.53
N GLY A 261 36.69 2.61 12.16
CA GLY A 261 35.47 2.28 12.89
C GLY A 261 34.27 1.88 12.03
N LYS A 262 34.34 1.91 10.69
CA LYS A 262 33.29 1.36 9.83
C LYS A 262 33.50 -0.12 9.56
N ARG A 263 32.38 -0.83 9.39
CA ARG A 263 32.40 -2.23 8.93
C ARG A 263 32.77 -2.30 7.46
N VAL A 264 33.60 -3.27 7.11
CA VAL A 264 33.65 -3.83 5.75
C VAL A 264 32.27 -4.38 5.43
N HIS A 265 31.72 -4.09 4.25
CA HIS A 265 30.40 -4.63 3.90
C HIS A 265 30.52 -6.12 3.56
N ARG A 266 31.58 -6.53 2.85
CA ARG A 266 31.78 -7.94 2.51
C ARG A 266 33.23 -8.31 2.18
N PHE A 267 33.57 -9.57 2.44
CA PHE A 267 34.85 -10.19 2.09
C PHE A 267 34.71 -11.11 0.87
N LEU A 268 35.66 -11.06 -0.07
CA LEU A 268 35.69 -11.86 -1.29
C LEU A 268 36.16 -13.32 -1.11
N SER A 269 36.56 -13.73 0.09
CA SER A 269 37.17 -15.06 0.32
C SER A 269 36.14 -16.12 0.73
N GLY A 270 34.86 -15.77 0.91
CA GLY A 270 33.83 -16.70 1.39
C GLY A 270 34.02 -17.20 2.83
N GLU A 271 35.16 -16.90 3.46
CA GLU A 271 35.43 -17.17 4.88
C GLU A 271 34.38 -16.47 5.75
N SER A 272 33.44 -17.27 6.24
CA SER A 272 32.51 -16.88 7.30
C SER A 272 33.25 -16.23 8.45
N GLU A 273 32.62 -15.23 9.07
CA GLU A 273 33.17 -14.38 10.13
C GLU A 273 33.85 -15.16 11.26
N SER A 274 35.14 -15.47 11.13
CA SER A 274 35.99 -15.91 12.23
C SER A 274 36.33 -14.69 13.09
N ARG A 275 35.35 -14.22 13.88
CA ARG A 275 35.30 -12.97 14.68
C ARG A 275 36.37 -12.81 15.78
N TYR A 276 37.48 -13.53 15.70
CA TYR A 276 38.44 -13.70 16.79
C TYR A 276 39.91 -13.47 16.40
N GLN A 277 40.19 -13.06 15.16
CA GLN A 277 41.54 -12.69 14.73
C GLN A 277 41.51 -11.47 13.79
N PRO A 278 42.30 -10.41 14.06
CA PRO A 278 42.42 -9.29 13.15
C PRO A 278 43.06 -9.76 11.83
N LYS A 279 42.41 -9.42 10.72
CA LYS A 279 42.85 -9.75 9.37
C LYS A 279 43.40 -8.52 8.68
N VAL A 280 44.56 -8.64 8.03
CA VAL A 280 45.04 -7.60 7.09
C VAL A 280 44.41 -7.86 5.73
N ALA A 281 43.85 -6.82 5.11
CA ALA A 281 43.12 -6.93 3.86
C ALA A 281 43.38 -5.73 2.92
N LEU A 282 43.25 -5.97 1.62
CA LEU A 282 43.02 -4.92 0.62
C LEU A 282 41.52 -4.56 0.64
N LEU A 283 41.20 -3.37 1.14
CA LEU A 283 39.85 -2.80 1.07
C LEU A 283 39.76 -1.88 -0.15
N PHE A 284 38.71 -2.04 -0.93
CA PHE A 284 38.48 -1.21 -2.11
C PHE A 284 37.00 -0.90 -2.34
N TRP A 285 36.76 0.21 -3.04
CA TRP A 285 35.42 0.69 -3.39
C TRP A 285 35.49 1.58 -4.65
N PRO A 286 34.45 1.60 -5.50
CA PRO A 286 34.40 2.57 -6.59
C PRO A 286 34.43 4.01 -6.06
N THR A 287 35.22 4.86 -6.71
CA THR A 287 35.49 6.26 -6.34
C THR A 287 34.24 7.10 -6.09
N GLN A 288 33.13 6.83 -6.80
CA GLN A 288 31.83 7.49 -6.58
C GLN A 288 31.24 7.28 -5.16
N TYR A 289 31.66 6.24 -4.43
CA TYR A 289 31.19 5.98 -3.05
C TYR A 289 31.94 6.76 -1.96
N ARG A 290 32.94 7.60 -2.30
CA ARG A 290 33.61 8.50 -1.34
C ARG A 290 32.61 9.27 -0.49
N ALA A 291 31.55 9.82 -1.10
CA ALA A 291 30.49 10.56 -0.40
C ALA A 291 29.67 9.67 0.56
N GLY A 292 29.38 8.42 0.19
CA GLY A 292 28.70 7.45 1.06
C GLY A 292 29.57 6.99 2.24
N ILE A 293 30.88 6.88 2.01
CA ILE A 293 31.87 6.50 3.03
C ILE A 293 32.11 7.62 4.03
N VAL A 294 32.15 8.88 3.61
CA VAL A 294 32.17 10.03 4.52
C VAL A 294 30.80 10.24 5.18
N GLY A 295 29.72 9.91 4.45
CA GLY A 295 28.35 10.25 4.79
C GLY A 295 27.99 11.63 4.25
N LEU A 296 26.78 11.77 3.69
CA LEU A 296 26.37 12.93 2.90
C LEU A 296 26.66 14.28 3.58
N ALA A 297 26.37 14.42 4.87
CA ALA A 297 26.61 15.66 5.61
C ALA A 297 28.10 16.06 5.65
N ALA A 298 29.00 15.12 5.97
CA ALA A 298 30.44 15.40 6.02
C ALA A 298 31.06 15.46 4.61
N ALA A 299 30.48 14.79 3.61
CA ALA A 299 30.86 14.94 2.21
C ALA A 299 30.54 16.34 1.69
N MET A 300 29.38 16.91 2.04
CA MET A 300 29.03 18.29 1.74
C MET A 300 29.92 19.31 2.48
N LEU A 301 30.18 19.11 3.78
CA LEU A 301 31.11 19.95 4.54
C LEU A 301 32.55 19.90 3.98
N SER A 302 32.96 18.78 3.39
CA SER A 302 34.28 18.64 2.73
C SER A 302 34.32 19.24 1.32
N ALA A 303 33.15 19.53 0.72
CA ALA A 303 33.03 20.15 -0.59
C ALA A 303 32.93 21.69 -0.53
N GLU A 304 32.75 22.27 0.66
CA GLU A 304 32.71 23.73 0.84
C GLU A 304 34.12 24.33 1.01
N PRO A 305 34.54 25.26 0.14
CA PRO A 305 35.69 26.11 0.44
C PRO A 305 35.30 27.13 1.52
N SER A 306 35.60 26.78 2.77
CA SER A 306 35.48 27.59 4.00
C SER A 306 34.06 27.97 4.47
N SER A 307 33.56 27.32 5.52
CA SER A 307 33.31 27.96 6.83
C SER A 307 32.67 27.00 7.87
N THR A 308 32.63 27.44 9.13
CA THR A 308 32.38 26.64 10.34
C THR A 308 30.91 26.22 10.57
N TRP A 309 30.62 24.91 10.54
CA TRP A 309 29.36 24.34 11.06
C TRP A 309 29.59 23.02 11.83
N HIS A 310 29.86 23.09 13.13
CA HIS A 310 30.02 21.91 14.01
C HIS A 310 28.70 21.54 14.74
N LEU A 311 27.68 21.05 14.03
CA LEU A 311 26.42 20.57 14.62
C LEU A 311 25.99 19.22 14.03
N GLY A 312 25.89 18.19 14.88
CA GLY A 312 25.83 16.79 14.47
C GLY A 312 24.50 16.27 13.88
N LEU A 313 24.54 15.02 13.39
CA LEU A 313 23.49 14.34 12.61
C LEU A 313 22.06 14.41 13.19
N ALA A 314 21.90 14.48 14.51
CA ALA A 314 20.58 14.58 15.15
C ALA A 314 19.84 15.90 14.83
N LEU A 315 20.57 17.01 14.65
CA LEU A 315 20.00 18.29 14.23
C LEU A 315 19.67 18.30 12.73
N TRP A 316 20.39 17.51 11.93
CA TRP A 316 20.13 17.36 10.50
C TRP A 316 18.79 16.69 10.21
N LYS A 317 18.39 15.63 10.94
CA LYS A 317 17.05 15.03 10.74
C LYS A 317 15.90 16.04 10.90
N ARG A 318 16.05 17.03 11.78
CA ARG A 318 15.07 18.12 11.99
C ARG A 318 15.17 19.28 11.00
N ARG A 319 16.31 19.46 10.30
CA ARG A 319 16.55 20.58 9.37
C ARG A 319 16.60 20.18 7.90
N LEU A 320 16.79 18.90 7.60
CA LEU A 320 16.87 18.37 6.24
C LEU A 320 15.68 18.80 5.34
N PRO A 321 14.40 18.79 5.79
CA PRO A 321 13.26 19.26 4.98
C PRO A 321 13.44 20.68 4.43
N ALA A 322 13.95 21.60 5.25
CA ALA A 322 14.20 22.99 4.86
C ALA A 322 15.46 23.15 3.97
N PHE A 323 16.34 22.15 3.95
CA PHE A 323 17.58 22.15 3.17
C PHE A 323 17.43 21.49 1.78
N LEU A 324 16.41 20.64 1.58
CA LEU A 324 16.17 19.94 0.30
C LEU A 324 16.17 20.88 -0.92
N PRO A 325 15.59 22.10 -0.91
CA PRO A 325 15.66 23.00 -2.06
C PRO A 325 17.08 23.48 -2.36
N HIS A 326 17.86 23.82 -1.34
CA HIS A 326 19.25 24.25 -1.54
C HIS A 326 20.11 23.10 -2.06
N LEU A 327 19.93 21.88 -1.53
CA LEU A 327 20.58 20.68 -2.03
C LEU A 327 20.23 20.40 -3.50
N CYS A 328 18.96 20.48 -3.87
CA CYS A 328 18.49 20.30 -5.25
C CYS A 328 19.17 21.28 -6.22
N HIS A 329 19.15 22.58 -5.92
CA HIS A 329 19.81 23.59 -6.75
C HIS A 329 21.33 23.38 -6.86
N ARG A 330 22.00 22.95 -5.77
CA ARG A 330 23.44 22.65 -5.79
C ARG A 330 23.78 21.43 -6.63
N LEU A 331 23.00 20.36 -6.54
CA LEU A 331 23.18 19.17 -7.37
C LEU A 331 22.96 19.49 -8.85
N LEU A 332 21.88 20.21 -9.18
CA LEU A 332 21.60 20.66 -10.54
C LEU A 332 22.72 21.55 -11.11
N ALA A 333 23.28 22.46 -10.29
CA ALA A 333 24.43 23.28 -10.68
C ALA A 333 25.74 22.49 -10.84
N PHE A 334 25.88 21.35 -10.14
CA PHE A 334 27.02 20.43 -10.29
C PHE A 334 26.90 19.56 -11.56
N GLY A 335 25.68 19.31 -12.04
CA GLY A 335 25.42 18.65 -13.33
C GLY A 335 25.60 17.12 -13.35
N ASP A 336 25.92 16.52 -12.21
CA ASP A 336 26.03 15.06 -12.05
C ASP A 336 24.64 14.41 -12.00
N VAL A 337 24.28 13.77 -13.11
CA VAL A 337 22.97 13.14 -13.30
C VAL A 337 22.78 11.96 -12.33
N ASP A 338 23.83 11.21 -12.03
CA ASP A 338 23.75 10.00 -11.18
C ASP A 338 23.45 10.40 -9.72
N LEU A 339 24.09 11.46 -9.23
CA LEU A 339 23.79 12.05 -7.92
C LEU A 339 22.36 12.61 -7.85
N ILE A 340 21.85 13.19 -8.94
CA ILE A 340 20.46 13.70 -9.01
C ILE A 340 19.46 12.54 -9.10
N GLU A 341 19.80 11.44 -9.78
CA GLU A 341 19.00 10.21 -9.82
C GLU A 341 18.84 9.61 -8.42
N ILE A 342 19.94 9.55 -7.64
CA ILE A 342 19.94 9.11 -6.24
C ILE A 342 19.15 10.11 -5.37
N PHE A 343 19.33 11.41 -5.55
CA PHE A 343 18.58 12.43 -4.81
C PHE A 343 17.07 12.32 -5.03
N VAL A 344 16.62 12.22 -6.28
CA VAL A 344 15.19 12.06 -6.60
C VAL A 344 14.68 10.72 -6.08
N SER A 345 15.34 9.61 -6.38
CA SER A 345 14.79 8.29 -6.07
C SER A 345 14.88 7.90 -4.58
N ASP A 346 15.97 8.25 -3.89
CA ASP A 346 16.25 7.80 -2.52
C ASP A 346 15.99 8.90 -1.49
N VAL A 347 16.51 10.11 -1.70
CA VAL A 347 16.43 11.21 -0.71
C VAL A 347 15.02 11.80 -0.66
N LEU A 348 14.44 12.17 -1.81
CA LEU A 348 13.05 12.62 -1.88
C LEU A 348 12.06 11.46 -1.67
N GLY A 349 12.41 10.24 -2.12
CA GLY A 349 11.66 9.02 -1.83
C GLY A 349 11.45 8.77 -0.34
N SER A 350 12.50 8.96 0.48
CA SER A 350 12.44 8.77 1.94
C SER A 350 11.92 9.99 2.72
N ALA A 351 11.73 11.15 2.06
CA ALA A 351 11.46 12.41 2.76
C ALA A 351 10.10 12.44 3.50
N LEU A 352 9.13 11.64 3.05
CA LEU A 352 7.83 11.48 3.72
C LEU A 352 7.94 10.75 5.08
N GLN A 353 9.04 10.02 5.34
CA GLN A 353 9.26 9.24 6.56
C GLN A 353 9.96 10.04 7.68
N PHE A 354 10.25 11.32 7.50
CA PHE A 354 10.87 12.15 8.53
C PHE A 354 9.87 12.56 9.62
N ASP A 355 10.33 12.77 10.85
CA ASP A 355 9.53 13.25 12.00
C ASP A 355 8.79 14.58 11.73
N SER A 356 9.22 15.31 10.71
CA SER A 356 8.59 16.52 10.19
C SER A 356 8.79 16.52 8.68
N PRO A 357 7.92 15.85 7.90
CA PRO A 357 8.12 15.73 6.46
C PRO A 357 7.96 17.11 5.79
N PRO A 358 8.72 17.40 4.71
CA PRO A 358 8.48 18.58 3.89
C PRO A 358 7.07 18.54 3.29
N SER A 359 6.51 19.71 2.95
CA SER A 359 5.21 19.74 2.27
C SER A 359 5.26 19.00 0.94
N LEU A 360 4.16 18.33 0.57
CA LEU A 360 4.09 17.57 -0.67
C LEU A 360 4.28 18.48 -1.90
N THR A 361 3.80 19.73 -1.83
CA THR A 361 4.08 20.81 -2.79
C THR A 361 5.58 21.06 -2.96
N THR A 362 6.35 21.12 -1.86
CA THR A 362 7.81 21.29 -1.93
C THR A 362 8.45 20.10 -2.63
N LEU A 363 8.07 18.86 -2.29
CA LEU A 363 8.61 17.67 -2.93
C LEU A 363 8.29 17.62 -4.43
N ALA A 364 7.05 17.92 -4.81
CA ALA A 364 6.60 17.97 -6.19
C ALA A 364 7.40 18.98 -7.01
N GLU A 365 7.58 20.19 -6.49
CA GLU A 365 8.32 21.26 -7.17
C GLU A 365 9.82 20.94 -7.34
N LEU A 366 10.44 20.24 -6.39
CA LEU A 366 11.83 19.76 -6.53
C LEU A 366 11.96 18.68 -7.61
N VAL A 367 11.04 17.71 -7.64
CA VAL A 367 11.03 16.68 -8.70
C VAL A 367 10.75 17.33 -10.07
N ARG A 368 9.81 18.29 -10.14
CA ARG A 368 9.51 19.07 -11.35
C ARG A 368 10.74 19.82 -11.85
N THR A 369 11.45 20.51 -10.95
CA THR A 369 12.67 21.27 -11.28
C THR A 369 13.76 20.36 -11.86
N CYS A 370 13.97 19.18 -11.27
CA CYS A 370 14.91 18.19 -11.80
C CYS A 370 14.49 17.68 -13.20
N LEU A 371 13.20 17.34 -13.39
CA LEU A 371 12.66 16.84 -14.65
C LEU A 371 12.73 17.85 -15.80
N VAL A 372 12.41 19.13 -15.53
CA VAL A 372 12.51 20.22 -16.50
C VAL A 372 13.97 20.50 -16.87
N THR A 373 14.90 20.42 -15.91
CA THR A 373 16.32 20.75 -16.14
C THR A 373 17.07 19.64 -16.88
N LEU A 374 16.81 18.36 -16.58
CA LEU A 374 17.57 17.22 -17.12
C LEU A 374 16.81 16.36 -18.14
N GLY A 375 15.50 16.57 -18.28
CA GLY A 375 14.62 15.75 -19.09
C GLY A 375 14.23 14.42 -18.42
N TRP A 376 12.98 14.01 -18.63
CA TRP A 376 12.47 12.75 -18.06
C TRP A 376 13.19 11.51 -18.61
N CYS A 377 13.76 11.53 -19.82
CA CYS A 377 14.49 10.38 -20.36
C CYS A 377 15.70 9.98 -19.49
N ARG A 378 16.26 10.90 -18.70
CA ARG A 378 17.35 10.62 -17.74
C ARG A 378 16.83 10.27 -16.35
N LEU A 379 15.76 10.93 -15.89
CA LEU A 379 15.25 10.81 -14.52
C LEU A 379 14.00 9.94 -14.35
N GLY A 380 13.42 9.41 -15.43
CA GLY A 380 12.17 8.66 -15.40
C GLY A 380 12.26 7.42 -14.52
N GLY A 381 13.37 6.68 -14.61
CA GLY A 381 13.68 5.58 -13.70
C GLY A 381 13.83 6.01 -12.23
N ALA A 382 14.31 7.24 -11.99
CA ALA A 382 14.41 7.79 -10.65
C ALA A 382 13.03 8.07 -10.04
N VAL A 383 12.15 8.73 -10.80
CA VAL A 383 10.80 9.06 -10.35
C VAL A 383 9.92 7.82 -10.24
N ALA A 384 10.04 6.86 -11.16
CA ALA A 384 9.41 5.55 -11.03
C ALA A 384 9.81 4.85 -9.72
N ARG A 385 11.09 4.93 -9.30
CA ARG A 385 11.55 4.40 -8.00
C ARG A 385 11.14 5.23 -6.78
N LEU A 386 10.88 6.54 -6.93
CA LEU A 386 10.28 7.38 -5.89
C LEU A 386 8.80 6.99 -5.70
N VAL A 387 8.05 6.89 -6.80
CA VAL A 387 6.64 6.53 -6.85
C VAL A 387 6.43 5.10 -6.30
N ALA A 388 7.25 4.14 -6.74
CA ALA A 388 7.26 2.78 -6.19
C ALA A 388 7.43 2.81 -4.66
N ARG A 389 8.40 3.59 -4.14
CA ARG A 389 8.63 3.68 -2.70
C ARG A 389 7.51 4.34 -1.93
N TRP A 390 6.87 5.39 -2.47
CA TRP A 390 5.71 6.01 -1.83
C TRP A 390 4.49 5.07 -1.78
N VAL A 391 4.39 4.11 -2.70
CA VAL A 391 3.36 3.05 -2.66
C VAL A 391 3.78 1.86 -1.77
N GLU A 392 5.06 1.50 -1.74
CA GLU A 392 5.62 0.41 -0.91
C GLU A 392 5.76 0.75 0.58
N CYS A 393 5.74 2.03 0.95
CA CYS A 393 5.80 2.43 2.36
C CYS A 393 4.67 1.75 3.14
N THR A 394 5.00 1.14 4.29
CA THR A 394 4.12 0.20 5.03
C THR A 394 2.78 0.76 5.50
N ASN A 395 2.55 2.07 5.30
CA ASN A 395 1.26 2.72 5.46
C ASN A 395 0.76 3.15 4.07
N LEU A 396 -0.33 2.54 3.57
CA LEU A 396 -1.01 2.89 2.31
C LEU A 396 -1.50 4.36 2.20
N ILE A 397 -1.23 5.16 3.24
CA ILE A 397 -1.46 6.60 3.38
C ILE A 397 -0.65 7.42 2.35
N ASP A 398 0.46 6.89 1.84
CA ASP A 398 1.34 7.62 0.91
C ASP A 398 1.01 7.40 -0.57
N ALA A 399 0.28 6.34 -0.92
CA ALA A 399 -0.16 6.09 -2.30
C ALA A 399 -1.01 7.23 -2.92
N PRO A 400 -1.97 7.88 -2.21
CA PRO A 400 -2.64 9.09 -2.70
C PRO A 400 -1.69 10.23 -3.08
N LYS A 401 -0.56 10.36 -2.38
CA LYS A 401 0.44 11.40 -2.64
C LYS A 401 1.16 11.15 -3.96
N ALA A 402 1.44 9.89 -4.28
CA ALA A 402 2.02 9.50 -5.56
C ALA A 402 1.04 9.74 -6.73
N CYS A 403 -0.23 9.36 -6.58
CA CYS A 403 -1.25 9.60 -7.61
C CYS A 403 -1.49 11.10 -7.84
N ARG A 404 -1.60 11.90 -6.76
CA ARG A 404 -1.76 13.36 -6.84
C ARG A 404 -0.53 14.04 -7.45
N LEU A 405 0.68 13.50 -7.23
CA LEU A 405 1.90 13.98 -7.89
C LEU A 405 1.82 13.78 -9.42
N LEU A 406 1.45 12.58 -9.88
CA LEU A 406 1.32 12.31 -11.32
C LEU A 406 0.18 13.12 -11.95
N ALA A 407 -0.96 13.27 -11.28
CA ALA A 407 -2.05 14.13 -11.73
C ALA A 407 -1.63 15.61 -11.81
N SER A 408 -0.77 16.08 -10.90
CA SER A 408 -0.20 17.44 -10.96
C SER A 408 0.75 17.61 -12.14
N PHE A 409 1.61 16.62 -12.39
CA PHE A 409 2.51 16.62 -13.56
C PHE A 409 1.77 16.57 -14.90
N ALA A 410 0.68 15.80 -14.98
CA ALA A 410 -0.21 15.74 -16.14
C ALA A 410 -1.10 17.01 -16.29
N GLY A 411 -1.15 17.89 -15.29
CA GLY A 411 -1.98 19.10 -15.32
C GLY A 411 -3.48 18.86 -15.09
N VAL A 412 -3.87 17.71 -14.53
CA VAL A 412 -5.28 17.30 -14.31
C VAL A 412 -5.68 17.23 -12.82
N ALA A 413 -4.82 17.70 -11.92
CA ALA A 413 -5.14 17.78 -10.49
C ALA A 413 -5.89 19.08 -10.12
N ASP A 414 -6.90 18.94 -9.25
CA ASP A 414 -7.66 20.01 -8.57
C ASP A 414 -6.78 21.10 -7.94
N GLU A 415 -6.02 20.67 -6.94
CA GLU A 415 -5.07 21.44 -6.18
C GLU A 415 -3.66 20.95 -6.58
N PRO A 416 -3.14 21.41 -7.74
CA PRO A 416 -1.89 20.90 -8.29
C PRO A 416 -0.74 21.19 -7.33
N LEU A 417 0.06 20.17 -7.05
CA LEU A 417 1.19 20.25 -6.12
C LEU A 417 2.37 21.05 -6.69
N CYS A 418 2.42 21.21 -8.00
CA CYS A 418 3.38 21.97 -8.77
C CYS A 418 2.76 22.29 -10.14
N ALA A 419 3.43 23.12 -10.95
CA ALA A 419 3.01 23.31 -12.34
C ALA A 419 3.06 21.99 -13.14
N ALA A 420 2.25 21.90 -14.20
CA ALA A 420 2.30 20.78 -15.14
C ALA A 420 3.68 20.66 -15.81
N LEU A 421 4.04 19.45 -16.25
CA LEU A 421 5.30 19.18 -16.92
C LEU A 421 5.23 19.53 -18.41
N ASP A 422 5.76 20.70 -18.76
CA ASP A 422 6.04 21.07 -20.15
C ASP A 422 7.38 20.47 -20.61
N VAL A 423 7.37 19.17 -20.91
CA VAL A 423 8.51 18.43 -21.47
C VAL A 423 8.06 17.50 -22.60
N PRO A 424 8.89 17.28 -23.65
CA PRO A 424 8.52 16.37 -24.75
C PRO A 424 8.19 14.96 -24.25
N PHE A 425 7.16 14.34 -24.81
CA PHE A 425 6.75 12.96 -24.49
C PHE A 425 6.32 12.72 -23.03
N VAL A 426 5.80 13.75 -22.35
CA VAL A 426 5.29 13.65 -20.97
C VAL A 426 4.26 12.53 -20.78
N GLY A 427 3.47 12.19 -21.81
CA GLY A 427 2.53 11.07 -21.78
C GLY A 427 3.19 9.74 -21.41
N GLU A 428 4.28 9.38 -22.08
CA GLU A 428 5.04 8.15 -21.82
C GLU A 428 5.62 8.11 -20.39
N PHE A 429 6.10 9.24 -19.90
CA PHE A 429 6.58 9.37 -18.53
C PHE A 429 5.46 9.11 -17.50
N ILE A 430 4.26 9.65 -17.74
CA ILE A 430 3.10 9.42 -16.87
C ILE A 430 2.64 7.96 -16.95
N LYS A 431 2.58 7.34 -18.14
CA LYS A 431 2.26 5.91 -18.31
C LYS A 431 3.18 5.03 -17.46
N VAL A 432 4.50 5.17 -17.61
CA VAL A 432 5.51 4.39 -16.86
C VAL A 432 5.36 4.57 -15.35
N CYS A 433 5.15 5.80 -14.87
CA CYS A 433 5.02 6.04 -13.43
C CYS A 433 3.68 5.56 -12.87
N PHE A 434 2.59 5.64 -13.66
CA PHE A 434 1.26 5.19 -13.25
C PHE A 434 1.16 3.66 -13.26
N ASP A 435 1.76 2.99 -14.24
CA ASP A 435 1.90 1.53 -14.26
C ASP A 435 2.57 0.98 -13.00
N VAL A 436 3.62 1.66 -12.51
CA VAL A 436 4.27 1.32 -11.23
C VAL A 436 3.28 1.41 -10.06
N ILE A 437 2.37 2.39 -10.03
CA ILE A 437 1.33 2.49 -8.98
C ILE A 437 0.35 1.31 -9.12
N CYS A 438 -0.20 1.09 -10.31
CA CYS A 438 -1.19 0.04 -10.57
C CYS A 438 -0.64 -1.37 -10.27
N THR A 439 0.56 -1.67 -10.75
CA THR A 439 1.27 -2.94 -10.52
C THR A 439 1.46 -3.21 -9.03
N ARG A 440 1.83 -2.20 -8.24
CA ARG A 440 2.06 -2.37 -6.80
C ARG A 440 0.77 -2.48 -5.99
N LEU A 441 -0.30 -1.82 -6.41
CA LEU A 441 -1.61 -1.89 -5.75
C LEU A 441 -2.51 -3.04 -6.23
N ALA A 442 -2.12 -3.77 -7.29
CA ALA A 442 -2.86 -4.92 -7.81
C ALA A 442 -3.15 -6.00 -6.73
N GLY A 443 -2.22 -6.20 -5.80
CA GLY A 443 -2.37 -7.16 -4.68
C GLY A 443 -3.30 -6.67 -3.56
N GLU A 444 -3.38 -5.36 -3.33
CA GLU A 444 -3.93 -4.79 -2.10
C GLU A 444 -5.45 -4.83 -2.02
N ARG A 445 -5.98 -4.96 -0.78
CA ARG A 445 -7.45 -5.01 -0.53
C ARG A 445 -8.08 -3.65 -0.26
N TYR A 446 -7.29 -2.59 -0.16
CA TYR A 446 -7.76 -1.27 0.24
C TYR A 446 -7.26 -0.21 -0.73
N VAL A 447 -8.20 0.43 -1.43
CA VAL A 447 -7.97 1.68 -2.15
C VAL A 447 -8.42 2.81 -1.22
N PRO A 448 -7.53 3.67 -0.71
CA PRO A 448 -7.95 4.89 -0.02
C PRO A 448 -8.87 5.73 -0.90
N SER A 449 -9.95 6.28 -0.34
CA SER A 449 -10.92 7.13 -1.04
C SER A 449 -10.24 8.22 -1.88
N ASP A 450 -9.16 8.76 -1.32
CA ASP A 450 -8.47 9.95 -1.80
C ASP A 450 -7.59 9.67 -3.04
N ILE A 451 -7.41 8.39 -3.43
CA ILE A 451 -6.79 7.98 -4.69
C ILE A 451 -7.77 8.10 -5.86
N GLY A 452 -9.04 7.80 -5.62
CA GLY A 452 -9.97 7.43 -6.69
C GLY A 452 -10.17 8.52 -7.75
N ALA A 453 -10.26 9.79 -7.32
CA ALA A 453 -10.37 10.91 -8.26
C ALA A 453 -9.12 11.02 -9.15
N SER A 454 -7.92 10.90 -8.58
CA SER A 454 -6.67 10.92 -9.35
C SER A 454 -6.58 9.77 -10.36
N TYR A 455 -7.11 8.58 -10.05
CA TYR A 455 -7.19 7.49 -11.02
C TYR A 455 -8.11 7.83 -12.19
N ILE A 456 -9.31 8.34 -11.95
CA ILE A 456 -10.26 8.71 -13.02
C ILE A 456 -9.67 9.80 -13.92
N LEU A 457 -9.02 10.81 -13.33
CA LEU A 457 -8.39 11.91 -14.05
C LEU A 457 -7.16 11.45 -14.86
N LEU A 458 -6.33 10.54 -14.31
CA LEU A 458 -5.19 9.96 -15.04
C LEU A 458 -5.64 9.00 -16.15
N ASP A 459 -6.68 8.19 -15.93
CA ASP A 459 -7.27 7.36 -16.98
C ASP A 459 -7.81 8.20 -18.12
N ALA A 460 -8.58 9.25 -17.83
CA ALA A 460 -9.13 10.17 -18.82
C ALA A 460 -8.04 10.94 -19.59
N TYR A 461 -7.01 11.41 -18.88
CA TYR A 461 -5.82 12.03 -19.49
C TYR A 461 -5.16 11.08 -20.49
N LEU A 462 -4.81 9.87 -20.06
CA LEU A 462 -4.11 8.89 -20.89
C LEU A 462 -4.96 8.36 -22.06
N ASP A 463 -6.27 8.17 -21.88
CA ASP A 463 -7.19 7.86 -22.98
C ASP A 463 -7.33 9.04 -23.95
N GLY A 464 -7.32 10.28 -23.45
CA GLY A 464 -7.30 11.49 -24.28
C GLY A 464 -6.06 11.59 -25.17
N LEU A 465 -4.90 11.14 -24.68
CA LEU A 465 -3.66 11.06 -25.47
C LEU A 465 -3.75 10.04 -26.63
N THR A 466 -4.60 9.00 -26.53
CA THR A 466 -4.81 8.02 -27.61
C THR A 466 -6.05 8.31 -28.47
N ALA A 467 -6.94 9.21 -28.05
CA ALA A 467 -8.18 9.52 -28.75
C ALA A 467 -8.07 10.72 -29.72
N ASN A 468 -7.00 11.52 -29.65
CA ASN A 468 -6.93 12.81 -30.35
C ASN A 468 -6.53 12.71 -31.84
N ASP A 469 -7.45 13.14 -32.72
CA ASP A 469 -7.16 13.60 -34.10
C ASP A 469 -6.69 15.08 -34.14
N ALA A 470 -6.54 15.74 -32.97
CA ALA A 470 -6.33 17.19 -32.86
C ALA A 470 -4.85 17.62 -32.97
N ALA A 471 -4.63 18.78 -33.61
CA ALA A 471 -3.31 19.32 -34.01
C ALA A 471 -2.42 19.88 -32.87
N HIS A 472 -2.38 19.22 -31.71
CA HIS A 472 -1.52 19.60 -30.60
C HIS A 472 -0.11 19.00 -30.73
N LEU A 473 0.83 19.51 -29.92
CA LEU A 473 2.22 19.05 -29.88
C LEU A 473 2.29 17.54 -29.54
N PRO A 474 3.25 16.77 -30.11
CA PRO A 474 3.35 15.34 -29.88
C PRO A 474 3.62 15.01 -28.41
N THR A 475 2.58 14.53 -27.73
CA THR A 475 2.53 14.21 -26.30
C THR A 475 3.08 12.83 -25.97
N ASN A 476 3.07 11.91 -26.93
CA ASN A 476 3.70 10.60 -26.87
C ASN A 476 4.83 10.50 -27.91
N TRP A 477 5.79 9.60 -27.69
CA TRP A 477 6.88 9.39 -28.65
C TRP A 477 6.41 8.74 -29.96
N LEU A 478 5.30 7.99 -29.92
CA LEU A 478 4.69 7.30 -31.05
C LEU A 478 3.74 8.20 -31.88
N ASP A 479 3.38 9.39 -31.40
CA ASP A 479 2.47 10.30 -32.09
C ASP A 479 3.00 10.64 -33.50
N GLY A 480 2.14 10.50 -34.51
CA GLY A 480 2.51 10.69 -35.92
C GLY A 480 3.42 9.61 -36.52
N ARG A 481 3.86 8.60 -35.75
CA ARG A 481 4.69 7.48 -36.25
C ARG A 481 3.88 6.22 -36.54
N VAL A 482 2.82 5.98 -35.77
CA VAL A 482 1.89 4.86 -35.94
C VAL A 482 0.45 5.33 -35.68
N PRO A 483 -0.58 4.65 -36.21
CA PRO A 483 -1.98 4.99 -35.93
C PRO A 483 -2.30 4.90 -34.43
N ALA A 484 -3.21 5.75 -33.95
CA ALA A 484 -3.65 5.78 -32.55
C ALA A 484 -4.12 4.42 -31.99
N SER A 485 -4.81 3.62 -32.82
CA SER A 485 -5.21 2.25 -32.48
C SER A 485 -4.04 1.29 -32.23
N VAL A 486 -2.89 1.53 -32.88
CA VAL A 486 -1.65 0.77 -32.67
C VAL A 486 -0.93 1.24 -31.41
N ILE A 487 -0.97 2.54 -31.09
CA ILE A 487 -0.47 3.08 -29.81
C ILE A 487 -1.21 2.40 -28.65
N ALA A 488 -2.54 2.33 -28.71
CA ALA A 488 -3.34 1.66 -27.68
C ALA A 488 -2.95 0.18 -27.49
N ILE A 489 -2.74 -0.58 -28.58
CA ILE A 489 -2.30 -1.99 -28.50
C ILE A 489 -0.88 -2.12 -27.90
N ILE A 490 0.02 -1.18 -28.18
CA ILE A 490 1.38 -1.16 -27.61
C ILE A 490 1.31 -0.86 -26.11
N ASP A 491 0.53 0.14 -25.71
CA ASP A 491 0.32 0.50 -24.31
C ASP A 491 -0.30 -0.66 -23.52
N ASP A 492 -1.34 -1.32 -24.06
CA ASP A 492 -2.00 -2.49 -23.46
C ASP A 492 -1.08 -3.70 -23.30
N TYR A 493 0.01 -3.78 -24.09
CA TYR A 493 1.02 -4.81 -24.01
C TYR A 493 2.15 -4.47 -23.01
N LEU A 494 2.50 -3.18 -22.89
CA LEU A 494 3.61 -2.71 -22.05
C LEU A 494 3.21 -2.45 -20.60
N TYR A 495 1.96 -2.07 -20.34
CA TYR A 495 1.49 -1.60 -19.05
C TYR A 495 0.33 -2.45 -18.51
N VAL A 496 0.21 -2.55 -17.18
CA VAL A 496 -0.92 -3.20 -16.49
C VAL A 496 -2.21 -2.40 -16.68
N ARG A 497 -2.12 -1.08 -16.87
CA ARG A 497 -3.24 -0.23 -17.31
C ARG A 497 -3.59 -0.56 -18.77
N GLN A 498 -4.79 -1.07 -18.98
CA GLN A 498 -5.39 -1.22 -20.31
C GLN A 498 -6.13 0.08 -20.72
N ASN A 499 -6.05 0.46 -21.99
CA ASN A 499 -6.73 1.62 -22.52
C ASN A 499 -8.25 1.47 -22.47
N ARG A 500 -8.94 2.57 -22.14
CA ARG A 500 -10.40 2.62 -21.92
C ARG A 500 -10.93 1.69 -20.83
N VAL A 501 -10.05 1.06 -20.05
CA VAL A 501 -10.41 0.31 -18.85
C VAL A 501 -10.27 1.24 -17.65
N ALA A 502 -11.35 1.35 -16.90
CA ALA A 502 -11.39 2.13 -15.67
C ALA A 502 -10.50 1.49 -14.59
N THR A 503 -9.30 2.01 -14.39
CA THR A 503 -8.29 1.50 -13.44
C THR A 503 -8.85 1.43 -12.02
N LEU A 504 -9.63 2.43 -11.60
CA LEU A 504 -10.31 2.40 -10.30
C LEU A 504 -11.30 1.23 -10.15
N LEU A 505 -12.05 0.89 -11.20
CA LEU A 505 -12.96 -0.27 -11.15
C LEU A 505 -12.18 -1.59 -11.15
N TRP A 506 -11.05 -1.67 -11.86
CA TRP A 506 -10.18 -2.84 -11.84
C TRP A 506 -9.58 -3.13 -10.45
N HIS A 507 -9.29 -2.08 -9.67
CA HIS A 507 -8.87 -2.23 -8.27
C HIS A 507 -10.02 -2.51 -7.29
N CYS A 508 -11.29 -2.27 -7.66
CA CYS A 508 -12.46 -2.64 -6.84
C CYS A 508 -12.71 -4.15 -6.91
N LYS A 509 -12.29 -4.88 -5.86
CA LYS A 509 -12.37 -6.35 -5.82
C LYS A 509 -13.76 -6.91 -5.48
N SER A 510 -14.71 -6.03 -5.15
CA SER A 510 -16.09 -6.38 -4.83
C SER A 510 -17.07 -5.25 -5.14
N ASP A 511 -18.37 -5.59 -5.25
CA ASP A 511 -19.44 -4.60 -5.34
C ASP A 511 -19.45 -3.64 -4.12
N VAL A 512 -19.01 -4.10 -2.94
CA VAL A 512 -18.87 -3.25 -1.74
C VAL A 512 -17.85 -2.15 -1.98
N ASP A 513 -16.69 -2.49 -2.55
CA ASP A 513 -15.63 -1.52 -2.86
C ASP A 513 -16.11 -0.52 -3.91
N THR A 514 -16.79 -1.01 -4.96
CA THR A 514 -17.43 -0.19 -5.99
C THR A 514 -18.41 0.82 -5.38
N LEU A 515 -19.33 0.39 -4.52
CA LEU A 515 -20.31 1.27 -3.86
C LEU A 515 -19.69 2.21 -2.82
N ARG A 516 -18.51 1.88 -2.28
CA ARG A 516 -17.85 2.66 -1.22
C ARG A 516 -16.91 3.75 -1.75
N PHE A 517 -16.12 3.45 -2.79
CA PHE A 517 -15.02 4.32 -3.22
C PHE A 517 -15.33 5.09 -4.50
N VAL A 518 -16.01 4.47 -5.46
CA VAL A 518 -16.29 5.05 -6.78
C VAL A 518 -17.18 6.31 -6.73
N PRO A 519 -18.24 6.42 -5.89
CA PRO A 519 -19.13 7.59 -5.92
C PRO A 519 -18.40 8.89 -5.60
N ALA A 520 -17.70 8.92 -4.46
CA ALA A 520 -16.93 10.10 -4.02
C ALA A 520 -15.82 10.44 -5.04
N ALA A 521 -15.14 9.43 -5.57
CA ALA A 521 -14.11 9.59 -6.60
C ALA A 521 -14.67 10.22 -7.89
N VAL A 522 -15.82 9.76 -8.38
CA VAL A 522 -16.47 10.29 -9.58
C VAL A 522 -16.94 11.73 -9.37
N LEU A 523 -17.56 12.05 -8.24
CA LEU A 523 -18.00 13.43 -7.95
C LEU A 523 -16.82 14.39 -7.84
N GLN A 524 -15.76 13.96 -7.16
CA GLN A 524 -14.55 14.76 -7.05
C GLN A 524 -13.89 14.94 -8.43
N ALA A 525 -13.78 13.89 -9.26
CA ALA A 525 -13.23 14.05 -10.60
C ALA A 525 -14.08 14.99 -11.50
N LEU A 526 -15.42 14.91 -11.39
CA LEU A 526 -16.36 15.80 -12.10
C LEU A 526 -16.29 17.26 -11.67
N THR A 527 -15.76 17.60 -10.49
CA THR A 527 -15.54 19.01 -10.11
C THR A 527 -14.39 19.67 -10.88
N PHE A 528 -13.54 18.92 -11.57
CA PHE A 528 -12.42 19.45 -12.36
C PHE A 528 -12.66 19.36 -13.85
N GLU A 529 -13.21 18.24 -14.31
CA GLU A 529 -13.51 18.02 -15.72
C GLU A 529 -14.94 17.49 -15.91
N VAL A 530 -15.85 18.40 -16.21
CA VAL A 530 -17.29 18.12 -16.40
C VAL A 530 -17.54 17.18 -17.60
N ALA A 531 -16.60 17.10 -18.54
CA ALA A 531 -16.69 16.29 -19.76
C ALA A 531 -16.22 14.83 -19.58
N LEU A 532 -15.82 14.43 -18.37
CA LEU A 532 -15.30 13.10 -18.06
C LEU A 532 -16.25 11.97 -18.53
N PRO A 533 -15.72 10.86 -19.12
CA PRO A 533 -16.52 9.73 -19.58
C PRO A 533 -17.01 8.85 -18.40
N VAL A 534 -17.80 9.42 -17.48
CA VAL A 534 -18.23 8.76 -16.23
C VAL A 534 -19.17 7.58 -16.41
N LYS A 535 -19.67 7.34 -17.64
CA LYS A 535 -20.67 6.31 -17.94
C LYS A 535 -20.27 4.92 -17.41
N VAL A 536 -19.01 4.52 -17.60
CA VAL A 536 -18.51 3.20 -17.15
C VAL A 536 -18.61 3.03 -15.62
N TYR A 537 -18.31 4.08 -14.86
CA TYR A 537 -18.44 4.10 -13.39
C TYR A 537 -19.90 4.11 -12.95
N VAL A 538 -20.76 4.86 -13.65
CA VAL A 538 -22.21 4.89 -13.39
C VAL A 538 -22.85 3.53 -13.69
N ASP A 539 -22.48 2.86 -14.80
CA ASP A 539 -22.94 1.51 -15.13
C ASP A 539 -22.49 0.49 -14.05
N ALA A 540 -21.24 0.57 -13.60
CA ALA A 540 -20.72 -0.29 -12.53
C ALA A 540 -21.43 -0.05 -11.18
N LEU A 541 -21.71 1.20 -10.81
CA LEU A 541 -22.46 1.53 -9.59
C LEU A 541 -23.90 1.00 -9.61
N VAL A 542 -24.59 1.13 -10.74
CA VAL A 542 -25.95 0.57 -10.91
C VAL A 542 -25.91 -0.96 -10.82
N SER A 543 -24.93 -1.61 -11.47
CA SER A 543 -24.75 -3.06 -11.39
C SER A 543 -24.46 -3.54 -9.96
N ALA A 544 -23.58 -2.84 -9.24
CA ALA A 544 -23.22 -3.18 -7.87
C ALA A 544 -24.41 -3.03 -6.90
N LEU A 545 -25.25 -2.00 -7.07
CA LEU A 545 -26.50 -1.84 -6.33
C LEU A 545 -27.48 -3.01 -6.59
N ASP A 546 -27.71 -3.37 -7.86
CA ASP A 546 -28.59 -4.47 -8.25
C ASP A 546 -28.11 -5.82 -7.69
N THR A 547 -26.80 -6.12 -7.78
CA THR A 547 -26.22 -7.34 -7.21
C THR A 547 -26.38 -7.38 -5.70
N ALA A 548 -26.10 -6.27 -5.01
CA ALA A 548 -26.21 -6.19 -3.57
C ALA A 548 -27.68 -6.29 -3.09
N ALA A 549 -28.64 -5.77 -3.85
CA ALA A 549 -30.08 -5.85 -3.54
C ALA A 549 -30.70 -7.23 -3.80
N THR A 550 -30.16 -8.02 -4.73
CA THR A 550 -30.64 -9.38 -5.05
C THR A 550 -30.09 -10.45 -4.10
N ARG A 551 -29.05 -10.15 -3.31
CA ARG A 551 -28.50 -11.08 -2.30
C ARG A 551 -29.40 -11.17 -1.08
N SER A 552 -30.16 -12.27 -1.00
CA SER A 552 -30.98 -12.69 0.15
C SER A 552 -30.20 -13.08 1.41
N ASP A 553 -28.91 -13.34 1.24
CA ASP A 553 -28.11 -14.10 2.19
C ASP A 553 -27.56 -13.17 3.29
N GLY A 554 -27.06 -13.73 4.40
CA GLY A 554 -26.57 -12.94 5.55
C GLY A 554 -25.54 -11.86 5.21
N ASP A 555 -24.80 -12.03 4.11
CA ASP A 555 -23.88 -11.05 3.54
C ASP A 555 -24.53 -9.72 3.16
N GLY A 556 -25.84 -9.66 2.90
CA GLY A 556 -26.57 -8.41 2.71
C GLY A 556 -26.39 -7.46 3.91
N GLN A 557 -26.24 -8.00 5.12
CA GLN A 557 -25.93 -7.23 6.33
C GLN A 557 -24.50 -6.65 6.32
N HIS A 558 -23.56 -7.26 5.60
CA HIS A 558 -22.22 -6.72 5.39
C HIS A 558 -22.28 -5.43 4.57
N TYR A 559 -23.03 -5.42 3.46
CA TYR A 559 -23.23 -4.22 2.63
C TYR A 559 -23.83 -3.05 3.43
N ARG A 560 -24.83 -3.31 4.29
CA ARG A 560 -25.47 -2.27 5.14
C ARG A 560 -24.50 -1.52 6.07
N CYS A 561 -23.35 -2.12 6.40
CA CYS A 561 -22.34 -1.51 7.26
C CYS A 561 -21.47 -0.46 6.52
N TYR A 562 -21.36 -0.53 5.19
CA TYR A 562 -20.54 0.40 4.38
C TYR A 562 -21.36 1.44 3.61
N VAL A 563 -22.68 1.22 3.52
CA VAL A 563 -23.64 2.14 2.89
C VAL A 563 -24.06 3.20 3.93
N GLU A 564 -23.15 4.13 4.18
CA GLU A 564 -23.39 5.34 4.97
C GLU A 564 -24.29 6.34 4.22
N PRO A 565 -25.02 7.24 4.92
CA PRO A 565 -25.85 8.26 4.26
C PRO A 565 -25.08 9.15 3.27
N LYS A 566 -23.81 9.46 3.55
CA LYS A 566 -22.93 10.18 2.62
C LYS A 566 -22.72 9.39 1.34
N ASN A 567 -22.33 8.12 1.43
CA ASN A 567 -22.08 7.26 0.27
C ASN A 567 -23.35 7.09 -0.58
N LEU A 568 -24.52 6.92 0.06
CA LEU A 568 -25.82 6.90 -0.64
C LEU A 568 -26.08 8.20 -1.42
N ARG A 569 -25.85 9.35 -0.77
CA ARG A 569 -26.00 10.66 -1.41
C ARG A 569 -25.08 10.76 -2.62
N ASP A 570 -23.82 10.38 -2.46
CA ASP A 570 -22.83 10.45 -3.53
C ASP A 570 -23.20 9.51 -4.71
N ILE A 571 -23.72 8.30 -4.42
CA ILE A 571 -24.24 7.38 -5.45
C ILE A 571 -25.41 8.02 -6.22
N PHE A 572 -26.37 8.63 -5.54
CA PHE A 572 -27.51 9.27 -6.19
C PHE A 572 -27.12 10.51 -7.00
N LEU A 573 -26.10 11.26 -6.57
CA LEU A 573 -25.55 12.37 -7.35
C LEU A 573 -24.94 11.86 -8.68
N CYS A 574 -24.12 10.80 -8.63
CA CYS A 574 -23.56 10.17 -9.84
C CYS A 574 -24.64 9.56 -10.76
N THR A 575 -25.71 9.00 -10.17
CA THR A 575 -26.75 8.26 -10.90
C THR A 575 -28.03 9.07 -11.17
N ALA A 576 -28.06 10.37 -10.87
CA ALA A 576 -29.27 11.21 -10.91
C ALA A 576 -30.01 11.15 -12.25
N HIS A 577 -29.28 11.19 -13.36
CA HIS A 577 -29.82 11.10 -14.73
C HIS A 577 -30.41 9.71 -15.08
N ARG A 578 -30.18 8.69 -14.24
CA ARG A 578 -30.71 7.32 -14.35
C ARG A 578 -31.61 6.93 -13.16
N CYS A 579 -32.06 7.92 -12.39
CA CYS A 579 -32.96 7.69 -11.25
C CYS A 579 -34.19 6.92 -11.72
N SER A 580 -34.30 5.66 -11.28
CA SER A 580 -35.37 4.74 -11.66
C SER A 580 -35.93 4.07 -10.41
N ARG A 581 -37.17 3.58 -10.49
CA ARG A 581 -37.80 2.89 -9.35
C ARG A 581 -36.97 1.70 -8.88
N ARG A 582 -36.44 0.89 -9.80
CA ARG A 582 -35.53 -0.23 -9.50
C ARG A 582 -34.27 0.20 -8.75
N LEU A 583 -33.65 1.31 -9.16
CA LEU A 583 -32.47 1.86 -8.48
C LEU A 583 -32.80 2.30 -7.04
N LEU A 584 -33.94 2.94 -6.84
CA LEU A 584 -34.43 3.37 -5.53
C LEU A 584 -34.79 2.17 -4.64
N ASP A 585 -35.44 1.15 -5.20
CA ASP A 585 -35.74 -0.12 -4.50
C ASP A 585 -34.45 -0.84 -4.09
N ALA A 586 -33.43 -0.92 -4.97
CA ALA A 586 -32.13 -1.51 -4.68
C ALA A 586 -31.37 -0.73 -3.58
N ALA A 587 -31.31 0.59 -3.69
CA ALA A 587 -30.73 1.45 -2.66
C ALA A 587 -31.48 1.36 -1.33
N TYR A 588 -32.80 1.12 -1.34
CA TYR A 588 -33.60 0.93 -0.12
C TYR A 588 -33.33 -0.42 0.55
N ALA A 589 -33.13 -1.49 -0.21
CA ALA A 589 -32.76 -2.80 0.33
C ALA A 589 -31.44 -2.74 1.15
N LEU A 590 -30.52 -1.86 0.75
CA LEU A 590 -29.21 -1.66 1.38
C LEU A 590 -29.22 -0.61 2.50
N GLY A 591 -29.75 0.58 2.23
CA GLY A 591 -29.73 1.71 3.16
C GLY A 591 -30.94 1.81 4.11
N ASP A 592 -32.01 1.07 3.85
CA ASP A 592 -33.27 1.10 4.62
C ASP A 592 -33.78 2.56 4.75
N SER A 593 -34.29 2.94 5.93
CA SER A 593 -34.63 4.31 6.34
C SER A 593 -33.67 5.42 5.87
N ARG A 594 -32.35 5.16 5.80
CA ARG A 594 -31.36 6.16 5.39
C ARG A 594 -31.56 6.59 3.94
N THR A 595 -31.96 5.66 3.07
CA THR A 595 -32.22 5.93 1.65
C THR A 595 -33.38 6.90 1.48
N VAL A 596 -34.46 6.75 2.26
CA VAL A 596 -35.59 7.69 2.23
C VAL A 596 -35.15 9.09 2.67
N HIS A 597 -34.33 9.18 3.72
CA HIS A 597 -33.81 10.46 4.20
C HIS A 597 -32.93 11.15 3.15
N VAL A 598 -31.99 10.43 2.52
CA VAL A 598 -31.13 10.95 1.46
C VAL A 598 -31.93 11.38 0.22
N VAL A 599 -32.91 10.59 -0.21
CA VAL A 599 -33.79 10.96 -1.34
C VAL A 599 -34.60 12.20 -1.02
N TYR A 600 -35.08 12.35 0.23
CA TYR A 600 -35.72 13.58 0.70
C TYR A 600 -34.78 14.80 0.62
N GLU A 601 -33.53 14.69 1.10
CA GLU A 601 -32.56 15.79 1.00
C GLU A 601 -32.28 16.19 -0.45
N LEU A 602 -32.16 15.22 -1.36
CA LEU A 602 -31.86 15.47 -2.78
C LEU A 602 -33.04 16.10 -3.53
N VAL A 603 -34.28 15.71 -3.21
CA VAL A 603 -35.49 16.38 -3.72
C VAL A 603 -35.63 17.78 -3.14
N GLN A 604 -35.43 17.94 -1.82
CA GLN A 604 -35.51 19.24 -1.15
C GLN A 604 -34.46 20.23 -1.68
N GLY A 605 -33.25 19.75 -1.96
CA GLY A 605 -32.17 20.53 -2.57
C GLY A 605 -32.30 20.73 -4.09
N GLN A 606 -33.42 20.32 -4.70
CA GLN A 606 -33.67 20.42 -6.15
C GLN A 606 -32.61 19.75 -7.04
N VAL A 607 -31.91 18.74 -6.52
CA VAL A 607 -30.83 18.05 -7.24
C VAL A 607 -31.37 16.99 -8.20
N LEU A 608 -32.50 16.38 -7.86
CA LEU A 608 -33.26 15.55 -8.79
C LEU A 608 -34.15 16.45 -9.65
N ALA A 609 -34.05 16.30 -10.98
CA ALA A 609 -34.86 17.07 -11.92
C ALA A 609 -36.37 16.81 -11.71
N PRO A 610 -37.25 17.81 -11.92
CA PRO A 610 -38.70 17.65 -11.75
C PRO A 610 -39.32 16.50 -12.56
N SER A 611 -38.73 16.13 -13.70
CA SER A 611 -39.11 14.97 -14.50
C SER A 611 -39.00 13.63 -13.74
N MET A 612 -38.16 13.55 -12.71
CA MET A 612 -37.99 12.36 -11.87
C MET A 612 -38.98 12.31 -10.70
N HIS A 613 -39.73 13.39 -10.40
CA HIS A 613 -40.65 13.42 -9.26
C HIS A 613 -41.71 12.31 -9.35
N GLY A 614 -42.23 11.99 -10.53
CA GLY A 614 -43.19 10.88 -10.70
C GLY A 614 -42.61 9.50 -10.34
N VAL A 615 -41.33 9.27 -10.63
CA VAL A 615 -40.62 8.04 -10.27
C VAL A 615 -40.41 7.97 -8.75
N VAL A 616 -39.95 9.07 -8.16
CA VAL A 616 -39.72 9.17 -6.71
C VAL A 616 -41.02 9.07 -5.92
N ALA A 617 -42.10 9.67 -6.41
CA ALA A 617 -43.45 9.54 -5.84
C ALA A 617 -43.94 8.09 -5.88
N GLY A 618 -43.89 7.44 -7.04
CA GLY A 618 -44.30 6.05 -7.19
C GLY A 618 -43.49 5.07 -6.32
N TRP A 619 -42.21 5.36 -6.09
CA TRP A 619 -41.37 4.63 -5.15
C TRP A 619 -41.72 4.92 -3.69
N ALA A 620 -41.84 6.19 -3.29
CA ALA A 620 -42.18 6.59 -1.93
C ALA A 620 -43.55 6.05 -1.48
N LEU A 621 -44.51 5.96 -2.41
CA LEU A 621 -45.80 5.29 -2.22
C LEU A 621 -45.65 3.77 -1.98
N GLY A 622 -44.73 3.11 -2.69
CA GLY A 622 -44.40 1.70 -2.45
C GLY A 622 -43.80 1.48 -1.06
N VAL A 623 -42.85 2.33 -0.64
CA VAL A 623 -42.27 2.31 0.72
C VAL A 623 -43.34 2.59 1.78
N ALA A 624 -44.23 3.56 1.54
CA ALA A 624 -45.38 3.86 2.40
C ALA A 624 -46.29 2.64 2.61
N GLN A 625 -46.66 1.94 1.53
CA GLN A 625 -47.48 0.72 1.57
C GLN A 625 -46.78 -0.41 2.33
N ALA A 626 -45.49 -0.66 2.06
CA ALA A 626 -44.70 -1.65 2.77
C ALA A 626 -44.58 -1.35 4.29
N LEU A 627 -44.48 -0.08 4.66
CA LEU A 627 -44.40 0.36 6.05
C LEU A 627 -45.71 0.11 6.83
N VAL A 628 -46.85 0.29 6.16
CA VAL A 628 -48.19 -0.01 6.70
C VAL A 628 -48.38 -1.53 6.85
N ALA A 629 -47.95 -2.33 5.87
CA ALA A 629 -48.12 -3.79 5.85
C ALA A 629 -47.17 -4.55 6.81
N SER A 630 -46.03 -3.97 7.19
CA SER A 630 -45.01 -4.64 7.99
C SER A 630 -45.48 -5.00 9.42
N THR A 631 -44.89 -6.05 10.01
CA THR A 631 -45.02 -6.42 11.44
C THR A 631 -43.70 -6.27 12.23
N SER A 632 -42.62 -5.76 11.62
CA SER A 632 -41.28 -5.60 12.23
C SER A 632 -41.16 -4.44 13.25
N ARG A 633 -39.97 -4.31 13.88
CA ARG A 633 -39.63 -3.35 14.97
C ARG A 633 -40.14 -1.93 14.72
N MET A 634 -40.79 -1.34 15.72
CA MET A 634 -41.57 -0.10 15.56
C MET A 634 -40.77 1.21 15.58
N ASP A 635 -39.61 1.28 16.26
CA ASP A 635 -38.84 2.53 16.36
C ASP A 635 -38.35 3.02 14.99
N ALA A 636 -37.72 2.14 14.20
CA ALA A 636 -37.26 2.42 12.84
C ALA A 636 -38.40 2.92 11.94
N ARG A 637 -39.62 2.39 12.10
CA ARG A 637 -40.78 2.84 11.32
C ARG A 637 -41.15 4.29 11.54
N THR A 638 -40.86 4.85 12.71
CA THR A 638 -41.21 6.24 13.02
C THR A 638 -40.36 7.19 12.17
N GLU A 639 -39.06 6.90 12.05
CA GLU A 639 -38.11 7.71 11.28
C GLU A 639 -38.31 7.51 9.77
N VAL A 640 -38.63 6.28 9.33
CA VAL A 640 -39.11 6.03 7.97
C VAL A 640 -40.40 6.81 7.68
N ALA A 641 -41.43 6.71 8.53
CA ALA A 641 -42.71 7.38 8.32
C ALA A 641 -42.54 8.90 8.19
N VAL A 642 -41.79 9.52 9.10
CA VAL A 642 -41.49 10.96 9.02
C VAL A 642 -40.78 11.30 7.71
N SER A 643 -39.76 10.52 7.31
CA SER A 643 -39.00 10.80 6.09
C SER A 643 -39.84 10.59 4.81
N VAL A 644 -40.67 9.53 4.77
CA VAL A 644 -41.62 9.26 3.68
C VAL A 644 -42.67 10.37 3.59
N THR A 645 -43.25 10.81 4.72
CA THR A 645 -44.20 11.93 4.72
C THR A 645 -43.58 13.22 4.22
N LYS A 646 -42.34 13.53 4.66
CA LYS A 646 -41.60 14.71 4.21
C LYS A 646 -41.30 14.67 2.70
N LEU A 647 -40.98 13.49 2.18
CA LEU A 647 -40.76 13.27 0.75
C LEU A 647 -42.07 13.41 -0.05
N LEU A 648 -43.13 12.70 0.37
CA LEU A 648 -44.45 12.76 -0.27
C LEU A 648 -45.02 14.19 -0.27
N ALA A 649 -44.83 14.97 0.80
CA ALA A 649 -45.27 16.37 0.84
C ALA A 649 -44.62 17.25 -0.25
N ILE A 650 -43.51 16.84 -0.86
CA ILE A 650 -42.89 17.53 -2.00
C ILE A 650 -43.30 16.88 -3.34
N VAL A 651 -43.31 15.54 -3.45
CA VAL A 651 -43.47 14.84 -4.75
C VAL A 651 -44.89 14.34 -5.07
N ALA A 652 -45.75 14.19 -4.06
CA ALA A 652 -47.13 13.68 -4.17
C ALA A 652 -47.97 14.11 -2.94
N PRO A 653 -48.18 15.42 -2.72
CA PRO A 653 -48.80 15.95 -1.49
C PRO A 653 -50.21 15.39 -1.25
N GLU A 654 -50.97 15.12 -2.31
CA GLU A 654 -52.30 14.51 -2.24
C GLU A 654 -52.31 13.13 -1.53
N ALA A 655 -51.20 12.39 -1.60
CA ALA A 655 -51.08 11.08 -0.96
C ALA A 655 -50.74 11.14 0.54
N VAL A 656 -50.26 12.27 1.06
CA VAL A 656 -49.82 12.43 2.45
C VAL A 656 -50.93 12.08 3.44
N ALA A 657 -52.15 12.55 3.18
CA ALA A 657 -53.29 12.33 4.07
C ALA A 657 -53.69 10.84 4.14
N GLY A 658 -53.74 10.15 2.99
CA GLY A 658 -54.06 8.73 2.92
C GLY A 658 -52.99 7.86 3.60
N PHE A 659 -51.71 8.14 3.34
CA PHE A 659 -50.60 7.41 3.96
C PHE A 659 -50.60 7.56 5.49
N LEU A 660 -50.63 8.79 6.01
CA LEU A 660 -50.57 9.03 7.46
C LEU A 660 -51.74 8.41 8.21
N THR A 661 -52.95 8.43 7.62
CA THR A 661 -54.13 7.78 8.19
C THR A 661 -53.94 6.27 8.29
N SER A 662 -53.55 5.62 7.19
CA SER A 662 -53.31 4.17 7.15
C SER A 662 -52.17 3.74 8.07
N TRP A 663 -51.09 4.52 8.14
CA TRP A 663 -49.96 4.24 9.05
C TRP A 663 -50.37 4.38 10.52
N ALA A 664 -51.08 5.45 10.89
CA ALA A 664 -51.53 5.66 12.27
C ALA A 664 -52.57 4.62 12.73
N ALA A 665 -53.36 4.07 11.80
CA ALA A 665 -54.28 2.95 12.03
C ALA A 665 -53.55 1.60 12.19
N ALA A 666 -52.45 1.39 11.46
CA ALA A 666 -51.61 0.19 11.58
C ALA A 666 -50.73 0.16 12.85
N LEU A 667 -50.50 1.31 13.50
CA LEU A 667 -49.83 1.36 14.80
C LEU A 667 -50.71 0.71 15.90
N PRO A 668 -50.14 -0.12 16.79
CA PRO A 668 -50.88 -0.67 17.93
C PRO A 668 -51.55 0.42 18.77
N ALA A 669 -52.78 0.16 19.23
CA ALA A 669 -53.55 1.09 20.07
C ALA A 669 -53.02 1.21 21.53
N THR A 670 -51.76 0.87 21.78
CA THR A 670 -51.13 0.88 23.10
C THR A 670 -50.56 2.24 23.45
N LEU A 671 -50.50 2.57 24.75
CA LEU A 671 -49.86 3.78 25.25
C LEU A 671 -48.42 3.93 24.73
N TYR A 672 -47.64 2.84 24.72
CA TYR A 672 -46.26 2.86 24.24
C TYR A 672 -46.19 3.30 22.77
N ALA A 673 -46.98 2.69 21.88
CA ALA A 673 -46.94 3.01 20.46
C ALA A 673 -47.39 4.45 20.16
N ARG A 674 -48.38 4.97 20.91
CA ARG A 674 -48.81 6.37 20.78
C ARG A 674 -47.75 7.36 21.28
N ARG A 675 -47.10 7.10 22.42
CA ARG A 675 -45.99 7.91 22.97
C ARG A 675 -44.74 7.90 22.08
N ALA A 676 -44.23 6.70 21.78
CA ALA A 676 -42.92 6.51 21.16
C ALA A 676 -42.92 6.79 19.65
N HIS A 677 -44.03 6.52 18.96
CA HIS A 677 -44.10 6.60 17.50
C HIS A 677 -45.01 7.74 17.03
N LEU A 678 -46.31 7.70 17.33
CA LEU A 678 -47.25 8.67 16.75
C LEU A 678 -46.99 10.11 17.24
N TYR A 679 -46.85 10.33 18.55
CA TYR A 679 -46.54 11.66 19.10
C TYR A 679 -45.18 12.18 18.62
N ARG A 680 -44.14 11.31 18.60
CA ARG A 680 -42.81 11.66 18.09
C ARG A 680 -42.84 12.07 16.61
N ALA A 681 -43.57 11.33 15.78
CA ALA A 681 -43.74 11.65 14.36
C ALA A 681 -44.49 12.98 14.17
N LEU A 682 -45.63 13.17 14.86
CA LEU A 682 -46.40 14.42 14.79
C LEU A 682 -45.55 15.64 15.19
N LYS A 683 -44.74 15.52 16.25
CA LYS A 683 -43.83 16.59 16.68
C LYS A 683 -42.77 16.93 15.61
N GLN A 684 -42.24 15.95 14.90
CA GLN A 684 -41.27 16.17 13.81
C GLN A 684 -41.92 16.65 12.50
N LEU A 685 -43.20 16.33 12.29
CA LEU A 685 -43.97 16.67 11.09
C LEU A 685 -44.76 17.97 11.23
N GLN A 686 -44.85 18.56 12.43
CA GLN A 686 -45.64 19.77 12.70
C GLN A 686 -45.37 20.90 11.69
N ALA A 687 -44.10 21.20 11.39
CA ALA A 687 -43.74 22.26 10.44
C ALA A 687 -44.14 21.95 8.99
N VAL A 688 -44.14 20.67 8.60
CA VAL A 688 -44.41 20.21 7.22
C VAL A 688 -45.90 20.08 6.96
N LEU A 689 -46.68 19.71 7.98
CA LEU A 689 -48.13 19.54 7.86
C LEU A 689 -48.93 20.80 8.21
N ALA A 690 -48.29 21.86 8.75
CA ALA A 690 -48.98 23.03 9.33
C ALA A 690 -49.92 23.78 8.37
N ALA A 691 -49.58 23.86 7.07
CA ALA A 691 -50.39 24.54 6.06
C ALA A 691 -51.12 23.55 5.13
N PRO A 692 -50.47 22.83 4.18
CA PRO A 692 -51.18 22.04 3.16
C PRO A 692 -51.94 20.83 3.72
N HIS A 693 -51.59 20.37 4.92
CA HIS A 693 -52.08 19.11 5.50
C HIS A 693 -52.57 19.29 6.94
N ARG A 694 -53.02 20.50 7.28
CA ARG A 694 -53.44 20.89 8.63
C ARG A 694 -54.55 19.99 9.17
N ASN A 695 -55.55 19.68 8.34
CA ASN A 695 -56.71 18.88 8.73
C ASN A 695 -56.33 17.45 9.15
N ILE A 696 -55.40 16.80 8.42
CA ILE A 696 -54.91 15.47 8.80
C ILE A 696 -54.00 15.54 10.05
N PHE A 697 -53.18 16.58 10.20
CA PHE A 697 -52.40 16.78 11.42
C PHE A 697 -53.30 16.92 12.66
N VAL A 698 -54.35 17.75 12.59
CA VAL A 698 -55.32 17.95 13.68
C VAL A 698 -56.06 16.65 13.99
N HIS A 699 -56.53 15.93 12.97
CA HIS A 699 -57.19 14.63 13.15
C HIS A 699 -56.29 13.62 13.88
N LEU A 700 -55.05 13.45 13.44
CA LEU A 700 -54.10 12.51 14.05
C LEU A 700 -53.63 12.95 15.44
N ALA A 701 -53.50 14.26 15.68
CA ALA A 701 -53.22 14.81 17.00
C ALA A 701 -54.37 14.53 17.99
N ALA A 702 -55.63 14.68 17.54
CA ALA A 702 -56.81 14.30 18.31
C ALA A 702 -56.82 12.79 18.59
N THR A 703 -56.67 11.94 17.57
CA THR A 703 -56.60 10.47 17.75
C THR A 703 -55.47 10.06 18.72
N CYS A 704 -54.31 10.71 18.64
CA CYS A 704 -53.19 10.47 19.54
C CYS A 704 -53.55 10.84 20.99
N ARG A 705 -54.06 12.06 21.21
CA ARG A 705 -54.54 12.54 22.52
C ARG A 705 -55.60 11.61 23.10
N ASP A 706 -56.63 11.31 22.31
CA ASP A 706 -57.79 10.54 22.76
C ASP A 706 -57.38 9.10 23.11
N THR A 707 -56.46 8.50 22.35
CA THR A 707 -55.89 7.19 22.70
C THR A 707 -55.07 7.25 24.00
N LEU A 708 -54.28 8.31 24.22
CA LEU A 708 -53.51 8.48 25.46
C LEU A 708 -54.43 8.62 26.68
N VAL A 709 -55.48 9.45 26.57
CA VAL A 709 -56.47 9.67 27.64
C VAL A 709 -57.27 8.39 27.90
N ALA A 710 -57.82 7.76 26.87
CA ALA A 710 -58.67 6.56 27.00
C ALA A 710 -57.93 5.35 27.58
N ASN A 711 -56.63 5.19 27.30
CA ASN A 711 -55.79 4.14 27.90
C ASN A 711 -55.19 4.55 29.26
N GLY A 712 -55.61 5.69 29.83
CA GLY A 712 -55.27 6.06 31.21
C GLY A 712 -53.90 6.70 31.42
N ALA A 713 -53.29 7.31 30.39
CA ALA A 713 -52.01 8.03 30.53
C ALA A 713 -52.05 9.13 31.62
N LEU A 714 -53.23 9.71 31.86
CA LEU A 714 -53.44 10.76 32.84
C LEU A 714 -54.03 10.26 34.17
N ASN A 715 -54.35 8.96 34.29
CA ASN A 715 -54.98 8.38 35.48
C ASN A 715 -54.18 8.73 36.76
N PRO A 716 -54.85 8.99 37.89
CA PRO A 716 -54.17 9.13 39.16
C PRO A 716 -53.38 7.86 39.45
N ILE A 717 -52.09 8.02 39.71
CA ILE A 717 -51.27 6.97 40.28
C ILE A 717 -51.60 6.98 41.77
N PRO A 718 -52.03 5.84 42.37
CA PRO A 718 -52.28 5.77 43.80
C PRO A 718 -51.04 6.22 44.57
N ASP A 719 -51.23 7.08 45.58
CA ASP A 719 -50.14 7.51 46.46
C ASP A 719 -49.52 6.29 47.16
N LEU A 720 -48.23 6.38 47.45
CA LEU A 720 -47.47 5.30 48.12
C LEU A 720 -47.11 5.73 49.55
N PRO A 721 -48.07 5.67 50.51
CA PRO A 721 -47.90 6.21 51.86
C PRO A 721 -46.86 5.46 52.69
N ASP A 722 -46.48 4.24 52.29
CA ASP A 722 -45.54 3.36 53.01
C ASP A 722 -44.13 3.95 53.22
N PHE A 723 -43.79 5.02 52.50
CA PHE A 723 -42.55 5.77 52.66
C PHE A 723 -42.75 7.15 53.32
N VAL A 724 -43.95 7.48 53.79
CA VAL A 724 -44.25 8.70 54.57
C VAL A 724 -44.13 8.36 56.05
N TYR A 725 -43.20 9.00 56.77
CA TYR A 725 -42.97 8.82 58.20
C TYR A 725 -43.23 10.13 58.96
N ASP A 726 -44.42 10.70 58.76
CA ASP A 726 -44.86 11.95 59.39
C ASP A 726 -45.20 11.80 60.88
N ASP A 727 -45.37 10.56 61.35
CA ASP A 727 -45.51 10.18 62.75
C ASP A 727 -44.22 10.30 63.57
N ILE A 728 -43.05 10.37 62.92
CA ILE A 728 -41.75 10.62 63.60
C ILE A 728 -41.64 12.11 63.93
N PRO A 729 -41.68 12.52 65.22
CA PRO A 729 -41.73 13.93 65.60
C PRO A 729 -40.38 14.63 65.37
N VAL A 730 -40.37 15.64 64.48
CA VAL A 730 -39.20 16.48 64.21
C VAL A 730 -39.56 17.96 64.36
N ASP A 731 -38.92 18.65 65.31
CA ASP A 731 -39.08 20.10 65.44
C ASP A 731 -38.45 20.83 64.24
N ARG A 732 -39.32 21.26 63.31
CA ARG A 732 -38.95 22.04 62.12
C ARG A 732 -38.32 23.40 62.47
N ARG A 733 -38.50 23.92 63.69
CA ARG A 733 -37.94 25.21 64.14
C ARG A 733 -36.54 25.10 64.73
N HIS A 734 -36.09 23.91 65.13
CA HIS A 734 -34.78 23.71 65.78
C HIS A 734 -33.60 24.16 64.91
N CYS A 735 -33.58 23.76 63.64
CA CYS A 735 -32.63 24.24 62.63
C CYS A 735 -33.11 23.86 61.22
N HIS A 736 -32.51 24.47 60.18
CA HIS A 736 -32.87 24.16 58.79
C HIS A 736 -32.65 22.69 58.39
N TYR A 737 -31.71 21.97 59.04
CA TYR A 737 -31.56 20.52 58.83
C TYR A 737 -32.73 19.71 59.42
N CYS A 738 -33.29 20.13 60.55
CA CYS A 738 -34.51 19.50 61.07
C CYS A 738 -35.73 19.79 60.19
N ALA A 739 -35.84 20.99 59.63
CA ALA A 739 -36.87 21.31 58.63
C ALA A 739 -36.72 20.45 57.35
N ALA A 740 -35.51 20.35 56.79
CA ALA A 740 -35.23 19.52 55.62
C ALA A 740 -35.44 18.02 55.89
N PHE A 741 -35.06 17.53 57.08
CA PHE A 741 -35.29 16.15 57.48
C PHE A 741 -36.78 15.84 57.69
N ALA A 742 -37.55 16.75 58.31
CA ALA A 742 -39.00 16.61 58.42
C ALA A 742 -39.70 16.62 57.06
N THR A 743 -39.19 17.40 56.11
CA THR A 743 -39.65 17.39 54.70
C THR A 743 -39.34 16.05 54.05
N PHE A 744 -38.11 15.53 54.22
CA PHE A 744 -37.72 14.21 53.75
C PHE A 744 -38.59 13.08 54.33
N LEU A 745 -38.90 13.11 55.63
CA LEU A 745 -39.77 12.09 56.25
C LEU A 745 -41.20 12.15 55.69
N ALA A 746 -41.75 13.35 55.50
CA ALA A 746 -43.07 13.55 54.90
C ALA A 746 -43.13 13.25 53.39
N ASP A 747 -42.01 13.31 52.68
CA ASP A 747 -41.92 13.02 51.25
C ASP A 747 -41.85 11.52 50.97
N GLY A 748 -43.02 10.91 50.73
CA GLY A 748 -43.13 9.50 50.33
C GLY A 748 -42.44 9.16 49.01
N THR A 749 -42.07 10.17 48.19
CA THR A 749 -41.28 9.92 46.98
C THR A 749 -39.80 9.73 47.29
N GLU A 750 -39.26 10.27 48.39
CA GLU A 750 -37.83 10.19 48.74
C GLU A 750 -37.47 9.13 49.80
N THR A 751 -36.45 8.31 49.51
CA THR A 751 -35.93 7.26 50.42
C THR A 751 -34.54 7.54 50.94
N ARG A 752 -33.82 8.53 50.39
CA ARG A 752 -32.45 8.85 50.82
C ARG A 752 -32.24 10.36 50.95
N ILE A 753 -31.73 10.81 52.10
CA ILE A 753 -31.23 12.18 52.28
C ILE A 753 -29.75 12.16 52.66
N ASN A 754 -28.95 12.95 51.93
CA ASN A 754 -27.52 13.02 52.15
C ASN A 754 -27.19 13.94 53.35
N ALA A 755 -26.84 13.36 54.50
CA ALA A 755 -26.50 14.09 55.72
C ALA A 755 -24.98 14.17 55.97
N LEU A 756 -24.13 13.92 54.94
CA LEU A 756 -22.65 13.97 55.02
C LEU A 756 -22.11 15.14 55.82
N ARG A 757 -22.66 16.33 55.58
CA ARG A 757 -22.17 17.59 56.15
C ARG A 757 -22.85 17.98 57.47
N PHE A 758 -24.07 17.52 57.76
CA PHE A 758 -24.94 18.24 58.70
C PHE A 758 -25.97 17.38 59.49
N THR A 759 -25.50 16.58 60.46
CA THR A 759 -26.40 15.99 61.48
C THR A 759 -26.22 16.71 62.82
N CYS A 760 -27.22 17.51 63.23
CA CYS A 760 -27.25 18.05 64.60
C CYS A 760 -27.51 16.94 65.62
N ARG A 761 -27.25 17.19 66.91
CA ARG A 761 -27.41 16.19 67.98
C ARG A 761 -28.85 15.65 68.07
N VAL A 762 -29.85 16.52 67.85
CA VAL A 762 -31.27 16.16 67.85
C VAL A 762 -31.59 15.17 66.72
N LEU A 763 -31.13 15.42 65.49
CA LEU A 763 -31.33 14.50 64.37
C LEU A 763 -30.68 13.13 64.61
N ARG A 764 -29.48 13.08 65.18
CA ARG A 764 -28.84 11.78 65.51
C ARG A 764 -29.64 11.01 66.55
N ALA A 765 -30.20 11.69 67.54
CA ALA A 765 -31.06 11.05 68.55
C ALA A 765 -32.36 10.52 67.94
N ILE A 766 -33.00 11.28 67.03
CA ILE A 766 -34.23 10.86 66.33
C ILE A 766 -33.95 9.63 65.44
N ILE A 767 -32.87 9.64 64.66
CA ILE A 767 -32.48 8.51 63.80
C ILE A 767 -32.18 7.27 64.66
N ALA A 768 -31.41 7.42 65.74
CA ALA A 768 -31.09 6.31 66.64
C ALA A 768 -32.32 5.75 67.40
N ALA A 769 -33.32 6.60 67.69
CA ALA A 769 -34.57 6.20 68.33
C ALA A 769 -35.56 5.49 67.39
N ASN A 770 -35.32 5.52 66.07
CA ASN A 770 -36.16 4.91 65.03
C ASN A 770 -35.32 4.02 64.10
N ALA A 771 -34.36 3.29 64.66
CA ALA A 771 -33.35 2.52 63.91
C ALA A 771 -33.94 1.31 63.13
N ASP A 772 -35.16 0.91 63.45
CA ASP A 772 -36.01 -0.05 62.74
C ASP A 772 -36.60 0.51 61.43
N ARG A 773 -36.73 1.84 61.33
CA ARG A 773 -37.34 2.57 60.20
C ARG A 773 -36.36 3.48 59.45
N LEU A 774 -35.24 3.84 60.07
CA LEU A 774 -34.23 4.76 59.55
C LEU A 774 -32.83 4.20 59.74
N GLU A 775 -32.14 3.91 58.64
CA GLU A 775 -30.73 3.52 58.64
C GLU A 775 -29.85 4.73 58.28
N MET A 776 -28.75 4.96 59.00
CA MET A 776 -27.72 5.92 58.59
C MET A 776 -26.47 5.16 58.12
N ASP A 777 -26.18 5.24 56.82
CA ASP A 777 -25.06 4.51 56.23
C ASP A 777 -23.68 5.08 56.63
N ARG A 778 -22.61 4.38 56.25
CA ARG A 778 -21.21 4.82 56.51
C ARG A 778 -20.86 6.15 55.82
N ARG A 779 -21.62 6.57 54.82
CA ARG A 779 -21.52 7.87 54.14
C ARG A 779 -22.48 8.89 54.73
N ARG A 780 -23.07 8.65 55.92
CA ARG A 780 -24.05 9.51 56.59
C ARG A 780 -25.25 9.86 55.68
N VAL A 781 -25.63 8.98 54.78
CA VAL A 781 -26.92 9.05 54.08
C VAL A 781 -27.95 8.41 55.00
N VAL A 782 -29.03 9.12 55.29
CA VAL A 782 -30.17 8.55 56.02
C VAL A 782 -31.12 7.92 55.01
N ILE A 783 -31.47 6.67 55.23
CA ILE A 783 -32.24 5.82 54.34
C ILE A 783 -33.52 5.39 55.07
N LYS A 784 -34.68 5.50 54.42
CA LYS A 784 -35.94 4.91 54.90
C LYS A 784 -35.90 3.41 54.69
N VAL A 785 -36.10 2.65 55.77
CA VAL A 785 -36.06 1.17 55.77
C VAL A 785 -37.46 0.64 55.44
N PRO A 786 -37.66 -0.08 54.32
CA PRO A 786 -38.97 -0.66 54.00
C PRO A 786 -39.44 -1.61 55.12
N GLN A 787 -40.67 -1.43 55.55
CA GLN A 787 -41.23 -2.22 56.65
C GLN A 787 -41.83 -3.55 56.13
N PRO A 788 -41.72 -4.66 56.87
CA PRO A 788 -42.33 -5.93 56.46
C PRO A 788 -43.84 -5.79 56.28
N GLY A 789 -44.36 -6.18 55.11
CA GLY A 789 -45.77 -6.05 54.74
C GLY A 789 -46.15 -4.75 54.02
N HIS A 790 -45.22 -3.80 53.89
CA HIS A 790 -45.38 -2.55 53.15
C HIS A 790 -44.68 -2.58 51.78
N ALA A 791 -44.90 -1.56 50.94
CA ALA A 791 -44.27 -1.41 49.64
C ALA A 791 -42.74 -1.46 49.69
N THR A 792 -42.14 -2.11 48.69
CA THR A 792 -40.69 -2.27 48.59
C THR A 792 -40.02 -1.09 47.88
N LEU A 793 -38.68 -1.01 47.95
CA LEU A 793 -37.91 -0.04 47.15
C LEU A 793 -38.12 -0.23 45.63
N ARG A 794 -38.51 -1.43 45.18
CA ARG A 794 -38.86 -1.70 43.78
C ARG A 794 -40.19 -1.05 43.42
N ASP A 795 -41.17 -1.11 44.33
CA ASP A 795 -42.49 -0.52 44.14
C ASP A 795 -42.41 1.01 44.16
N LEU A 796 -41.58 1.60 45.05
CA LEU A 796 -41.27 3.03 44.99
C LEU A 796 -40.57 3.43 43.68
N SER A 797 -39.62 2.61 43.21
CA SER A 797 -38.93 2.89 41.94
C SER A 797 -39.90 2.86 40.75
N LEU A 798 -40.84 1.91 40.75
CA LEU A 798 -41.93 1.82 39.79
C LEU A 798 -42.91 3.00 39.91
N HIS A 799 -43.29 3.38 41.12
CA HIS A 799 -44.16 4.54 41.39
C HIS A 799 -43.52 5.85 40.91
N ARG A 800 -42.23 6.09 41.20
CA ARG A 800 -41.45 7.22 40.66
C ARG A 800 -41.42 7.20 39.13
N GLN A 801 -41.18 6.05 38.50
CA GLN A 801 -41.20 5.90 37.05
C GLN A 801 -42.57 6.21 36.45
N GLN A 802 -43.65 5.75 37.10
CA GLN A 802 -45.02 6.07 36.72
C GLN A 802 -45.32 7.57 36.87
N GLN A 803 -44.93 8.21 37.98
CA GLN A 803 -45.14 9.64 38.22
C GLN A 803 -44.43 10.48 37.15
N TRP A 804 -43.17 10.15 36.84
CA TRP A 804 -42.40 10.79 35.77
C TRP A 804 -43.07 10.58 34.40
N GLN A 805 -43.49 9.36 34.08
CA GLN A 805 -44.17 9.05 32.82
C GLN A 805 -45.48 9.82 32.68
N ARG A 806 -46.30 9.90 33.74
CA ARG A 806 -47.56 10.67 33.78
C ARG A 806 -47.31 12.17 33.63
N ALA A 807 -46.23 12.70 34.19
CA ALA A 807 -45.83 14.09 34.03
C ALA A 807 -45.43 14.39 32.57
N GLU A 808 -44.69 13.50 31.92
CA GLU A 808 -44.40 13.60 30.49
C GLU A 808 -45.67 13.45 29.63
N ASP A 809 -46.55 12.50 29.93
CA ASP A 809 -47.81 12.32 29.20
C ASP A 809 -48.72 13.56 29.29
N ARG A 810 -48.78 14.21 30.46
CA ARG A 810 -49.48 15.49 30.61
C ARG A 810 -48.91 16.57 29.70
N LYS A 811 -47.57 16.67 29.61
CA LYS A 811 -46.90 17.58 28.66
C LYS A 811 -47.22 17.21 27.20
N MET A 812 -47.26 15.92 26.85
CA MET A 812 -47.61 15.46 25.50
C MET A 812 -49.05 15.85 25.14
N VAL A 813 -50.02 15.60 26.03
CA VAL A 813 -51.44 15.96 25.83
C VAL A 813 -51.59 17.48 25.66
N MET A 814 -51.02 18.28 26.58
CA MET A 814 -51.05 19.75 26.45
C MET A 814 -50.37 20.25 25.16
N SER A 815 -49.28 19.61 24.74
CA SER A 815 -48.58 19.94 23.49
C SER A 815 -49.41 19.59 22.25
N LEU A 816 -50.21 18.52 22.28
CA LEU A 816 -51.14 18.16 21.21
C LEU A 816 -52.29 19.17 21.15
N GLU A 817 -52.90 19.50 22.29
CA GLU A 817 -53.98 20.48 22.40
C GLU A 817 -53.57 21.87 21.90
N ALA A 818 -52.42 22.38 22.35
CA ALA A 818 -51.85 23.64 21.88
C ALA A 818 -51.48 23.61 20.38
N SER A 819 -51.19 22.44 19.81
CA SER A 819 -50.90 22.28 18.38
C SER A 819 -52.18 22.22 17.53
N MET A 820 -53.29 21.69 18.09
CA MET A 820 -54.60 21.70 17.44
C MET A 820 -55.27 23.08 17.47
N ALA A 821 -55.07 23.85 18.54
CA ALA A 821 -55.71 25.17 18.73
C ALA A 821 -55.34 26.23 17.67
N LYS A 822 -54.15 26.17 17.07
CA LYS A 822 -53.71 27.02 15.94
C LYS A 822 -53.89 28.54 16.17
N PRO A 823 -54.62 29.29 15.31
CA PRO A 823 -55.49 28.88 14.17
C PRO A 823 -54.69 28.56 12.89
N SER A 824 -55.31 28.49 11.70
CA SER A 824 -54.60 28.41 10.41
C SER A 824 -53.99 29.76 10.06
N THR A 825 -52.84 29.75 9.36
CA THR A 825 -52.30 30.99 8.74
C THR A 825 -53.28 31.58 7.73
N ASP A 826 -54.07 30.73 7.07
CA ASP A 826 -55.09 31.16 6.12
C ASP A 826 -56.29 31.81 6.83
N ASP A 827 -56.65 31.35 8.04
CA ASP A 827 -57.70 31.99 8.86
C ASP A 827 -57.27 33.40 9.31
N ILE A 828 -55.97 33.57 9.61
CA ILE A 828 -55.39 34.87 9.98
C ILE A 828 -55.35 35.80 8.75
N MET A 829 -54.96 35.29 7.58
CA MET A 829 -54.90 36.07 6.34
C MET A 829 -56.29 36.45 5.82
N ALA A 830 -57.26 35.54 5.86
CA ALA A 830 -58.66 35.81 5.50
C ALA A 830 -59.30 36.83 6.45
N GLY A 831 -59.02 36.71 7.76
CA GLY A 831 -59.42 37.71 8.75
C GLY A 831 -58.73 39.07 8.58
N TRP A 832 -57.68 39.18 7.76
CA TRP A 832 -57.02 40.45 7.42
C TRP A 832 -57.51 41.01 6.07
N SER A 833 -57.94 40.18 5.11
CA SER A 833 -58.60 40.67 3.88
C SER A 833 -59.99 41.23 4.17
N ASP A 834 -60.80 40.53 4.99
CA ASP A 834 -62.14 40.99 5.38
C ASP A 834 -62.10 42.27 6.25
N ALA A 835 -60.93 42.59 6.82
CA ALA A 835 -60.64 43.81 7.57
C ALA A 835 -59.93 44.91 6.75
N ALA A 836 -59.68 44.68 5.46
CA ALA A 836 -59.11 45.65 4.51
C ALA A 836 -60.13 46.13 3.46
N ASP A 837 -61.19 45.35 3.22
CA ASP A 837 -62.35 45.73 2.39
C ASP A 837 -63.52 46.36 3.21
N ASN A 838 -63.30 46.64 4.50
CA ASN A 838 -64.15 47.46 5.39
C ASN A 838 -63.39 48.69 5.91
#